data_AF-A0A2S0N5J2-F1
#
_entry.id   AF-A0A2S0N5J2-F1
#
_cell.length_a   1.000
_cell.length_b   1.000
_cell.length_c   1.000
_cell.angle_alpha   90.00
_cell.angle_beta   90.00
_cell.angle_gamma   90.00
#
_symmetry.space_group_name_H-M   'P 1'
#
loop_
_entity.id
_entity.type
_entity.pdbx_description
1 polymer ?
#
loop_
_entity_poly.entity_id
_entity_poly.type
_entity_poly.pdbx_seq_one_letter_code
_entity_poly.pdbx_strand_id
1 'polypeptide(L)'
;MPTVDTHARKIDLSLMAFYRAWLQGMDLRHATDRYLSEGLDLREAKSTIKWMRETLIRAARRHGRMSYVRLLRIQIPNQARDAAPPPALPTLEDFRVERDPDYFYSEADLLEIYLAEYPEAQEAAKSPREQRIERLIVRQIEAINWAESHVATAPLPTDNVIEWFDRPMAERLITSGLPNLQALIEHINARGQRWYADIRQLGAIQAGRLVAWIKAHCESLPAIDETALLGARALASQDNVRPARTDIMPLESFLVPSLLDGVQGENRYLGRSRIEAVNDYQAINAWLGAVSRNAHTRRSYRREAERLLLWAVLERGKALSSLSVEDASAHQDWLYALGRTPEGYWRWKIPQEKWLGPRNTARWSPDWRPYEGALSLRSQQQSYVILKSLCEWLMKMRYLDSNPFDGVAKPNIEVAGASPDIELTHALSRGQWDFINEFKDRQPDEERTQRLRFILALAYATGLRISELVDAKAGRLYAKERKSGMGLRWMLKTLGKGQKWRVVPVPSPVMREMAKYFAARGLPNPLTHLNEIDAETPLIASLGGGGHALSSSMLYKTLKRFFADVATEMRKQEHFEDAHKVAQASTHWLRHTRGSHSAEAMPLHMLQRLLGHASLSTTTIYTNADEDDLYEAMEKELAG
;
A
#
# COMPACT_ATOMS: atom_id res chain seq x y z
N MET A 1 -10.66 -56.35 14.48
CA MET A 1 -10.64 -55.37 13.36
C MET A 1 -9.36 -54.57 13.45
N PRO A 2 -8.55 -54.45 12.39
CA PRO A 2 -7.24 -53.83 12.48
C PRO A 2 -7.38 -52.31 12.62
N THR A 3 -6.63 -51.74 13.55
CA THR A 3 -6.43 -50.31 13.75
C THR A 3 -5.80 -49.70 12.50
N VAL A 4 -6.56 -48.91 11.75
CA VAL A 4 -6.06 -48.14 10.62
C VAL A 4 -5.28 -46.94 11.17
N ASP A 5 -3.98 -46.94 10.90
CA ASP A 5 -3.00 -45.90 11.21
C ASP A 5 -3.41 -44.59 10.50
N THR A 6 -4.18 -43.76 11.20
CA THR A 6 -4.54 -42.40 10.76
C THR A 6 -3.38 -41.47 11.15
N HIS A 7 -2.96 -40.59 10.23
CA HIS A 7 -1.89 -39.58 10.38
C HIS A 7 -0.48 -39.94 9.86
N ALA A 8 -0.37 -40.35 8.61
CA ALA A 8 0.90 -40.26 7.86
C ALA A 8 0.89 -39.02 6.97
N ARG A 9 1.60 -37.95 7.36
CA ARG A 9 1.95 -36.81 6.49
C ARG A 9 2.55 -37.36 5.18
N LYS A 10 2.04 -36.96 4.01
CA LYS A 10 2.56 -37.44 2.72
C LYS A 10 3.89 -36.73 2.39
N ILE A 11 4.83 -37.43 1.75
CA ILE A 11 6.12 -36.84 1.32
C ILE A 11 5.91 -36.16 -0.02
N ASP A 12 6.23 -34.86 -0.13
CA ASP A 12 6.25 -34.14 -1.39
C ASP A 12 7.69 -34.04 -1.97
N LEU A 13 7.79 -33.60 -3.22
CA LEU A 13 9.06 -33.46 -3.96
C LEU A 13 9.99 -32.41 -3.32
N SER A 14 9.43 -31.36 -2.71
CA SER A 14 10.18 -30.29 -2.05
C SER A 14 10.87 -30.78 -0.78
N LEU A 15 10.18 -31.56 0.05
CA LEU A 15 10.76 -32.24 1.21
C LEU A 15 11.85 -33.23 0.79
N MET A 16 11.65 -33.94 -0.33
CA MET A 16 12.66 -34.84 -0.89
C MET A 16 13.92 -34.09 -1.36
N ALA A 17 13.75 -32.98 -2.06
CA ALA A 17 14.85 -32.11 -2.49
C ALA A 17 15.62 -31.52 -1.30
N PHE A 18 14.91 -31.06 -0.27
CA PHE A 18 15.49 -30.59 0.99
C PHE A 18 16.37 -31.66 1.66
N TYR A 19 15.87 -32.88 1.81
CA TYR A 19 16.60 -33.96 2.46
C TYR A 19 17.83 -34.42 1.65
N ARG A 20 17.74 -34.43 0.32
CA ARG A 20 18.89 -34.70 -0.57
C ARG A 20 19.97 -33.64 -0.43
N ALA A 21 19.59 -32.36 -0.49
CA ALA A 21 20.53 -31.25 -0.38
C ALA A 21 21.28 -31.27 0.95
N TRP A 22 20.57 -31.55 2.05
CA TRP A 22 21.19 -31.73 3.36
C TRP A 22 22.16 -32.92 3.41
N LEU A 23 21.80 -34.08 2.83
CA LEU A 23 22.68 -35.25 2.77
C LEU A 23 23.94 -35.03 1.91
N GLN A 24 23.85 -34.17 0.90
CA GLN A 24 24.96 -33.79 0.03
C GLN A 24 25.88 -32.73 0.65
N GLY A 25 25.67 -32.35 1.91
CA GLY A 25 26.55 -31.46 2.65
C GLY A 25 26.18 -29.98 2.57
N MET A 26 25.02 -29.62 2.01
CA MET A 26 24.52 -28.24 2.07
C MET A 26 24.24 -27.85 3.53
N ASP A 27 24.65 -26.63 3.91
CA ASP A 27 24.35 -26.11 5.24
C ASP A 27 22.84 -26.16 5.53
N LEU A 28 22.47 -26.55 6.75
CA LEU A 28 21.08 -26.81 7.11
C LEU A 28 20.21 -25.55 6.99
N ARG A 29 20.75 -24.37 7.31
CA ARG A 29 20.02 -23.11 7.18
C ARG A 29 19.80 -22.80 5.70
N HIS A 30 20.86 -22.88 4.88
CA HIS A 30 20.76 -22.68 3.44
C HIS A 30 19.81 -23.67 2.75
N ALA A 31 19.84 -24.96 3.11
CA ALA A 31 18.92 -25.96 2.57
C ALA A 31 17.46 -25.67 2.99
N THR A 32 17.25 -25.23 4.24
CA THR A 32 15.93 -24.83 4.75
C THR A 32 15.41 -23.60 4.01
N ASP A 33 16.22 -22.57 3.81
CA ASP A 33 15.78 -21.36 3.10
C ASP A 33 15.56 -21.61 1.60
N ARG A 34 16.30 -22.55 1.01
CA ARG A 34 16.23 -22.87 -0.43
C ARG A 34 15.09 -23.81 -0.81
N TYR A 35 14.82 -24.82 0.02
CA TYR A 35 13.85 -25.89 -0.31
C TYR A 35 12.66 -25.95 0.64
N LEU A 36 12.73 -25.29 1.81
CA LEU A 36 11.62 -25.14 2.74
C LEU A 36 11.24 -23.66 2.87
N SER A 37 10.21 -23.38 3.65
CA SER A 37 9.63 -22.04 3.74
C SER A 37 10.41 -21.16 4.74
N GLU A 38 10.76 -19.91 4.40
CA GLU A 38 11.41 -19.00 5.37
C GLU A 38 10.59 -18.84 6.64
N GLY A 39 11.24 -19.00 7.79
CA GLY A 39 10.66 -18.94 9.14
C GLY A 39 10.56 -20.30 9.87
N LEU A 40 10.94 -21.40 9.24
CA LEU A 40 11.12 -22.69 9.93
C LEU A 40 12.28 -22.59 10.93
N ASP A 41 12.01 -22.82 12.21
CA ASP A 41 13.06 -22.91 13.23
C ASP A 41 14.00 -24.08 12.85
N LEU A 42 15.32 -23.91 13.05
CA LEU A 42 16.32 -24.98 12.87
C LEU A 42 15.96 -26.25 13.66
N ARG A 43 15.16 -26.13 14.72
CA ARG A 43 14.59 -27.27 15.47
C ARG A 43 13.59 -28.08 14.64
N GLU A 44 12.71 -27.42 13.88
CA GLU A 44 11.72 -28.06 13.01
C GLU A 44 12.33 -28.64 11.74
N ALA A 45 13.37 -28.00 11.18
CA ALA A 45 14.14 -28.59 10.09
C ALA A 45 14.79 -29.93 10.50
N LYS A 46 15.36 -30.00 11.72
CA LYS A 46 15.93 -31.23 12.28
C LYS A 46 14.88 -32.32 12.53
N SER A 47 13.70 -31.95 13.04
CA SER A 47 12.62 -32.93 13.23
C SER A 47 12.10 -33.47 11.89
N THR A 48 12.06 -32.63 10.86
CA THR A 48 11.68 -32.99 9.48
C THR A 48 12.66 -34.00 8.87
N ILE A 49 13.98 -33.78 9.00
CA ILE A 49 15.01 -34.74 8.56
C ILE A 49 14.84 -36.09 9.26
N LYS A 50 14.63 -36.09 10.59
CA LYS A 50 14.45 -37.32 11.36
C LYS A 50 13.20 -38.08 10.89
N TRP A 51 12.09 -37.37 10.74
CA TRP A 51 10.82 -37.94 10.28
C TRP A 51 10.95 -38.53 8.87
N MET A 52 11.52 -37.79 7.92
CA MET A 52 11.74 -38.27 6.56
C MET A 52 12.56 -39.56 6.51
N ARG A 53 13.68 -39.59 7.23
CA ARG A 53 14.53 -40.78 7.31
C ARG A 53 13.75 -41.99 7.83
N GLU A 54 12.95 -41.82 8.88
CA GLU A 54 12.12 -42.89 9.43
C GLU A 54 11.07 -43.38 8.43
N THR A 55 10.44 -42.47 7.68
CA THR A 55 9.47 -42.80 6.64
C THR A 55 10.10 -43.58 5.48
N LEU A 56 11.27 -43.15 5.00
CA LEU A 56 12.02 -43.86 3.94
C LEU A 56 12.49 -45.26 4.41
N ILE A 57 12.91 -45.38 5.68
CA ILE A 57 13.26 -46.68 6.28
C ILE A 57 12.05 -47.61 6.34
N ARG A 58 10.87 -47.09 6.72
CA ARG A 58 9.62 -47.87 6.74
C ARG A 58 9.24 -48.33 5.34
N ALA A 59 9.38 -47.46 4.32
CA ALA A 59 9.13 -47.81 2.92
C ALA A 59 10.07 -48.93 2.44
N ALA A 60 11.39 -48.78 2.62
CA ALA A 60 12.36 -49.81 2.25
C ALA A 60 12.13 -51.15 2.97
N ARG A 61 11.66 -51.11 4.22
CA ARG A 61 11.31 -52.32 4.99
C ARG A 61 10.07 -53.03 4.43
N ARG A 62 9.02 -52.29 4.06
CA ARG A 62 7.78 -52.85 3.50
C ARG A 62 8.02 -53.62 2.19
N HIS A 63 8.98 -53.19 1.38
CA HIS A 63 9.34 -53.85 0.12
C HIS A 63 10.52 -54.84 0.24
N GLY A 64 10.87 -55.27 1.46
CA GLY A 64 11.89 -56.30 1.67
C GLY A 64 13.35 -55.89 1.37
N ARG A 65 13.63 -54.61 1.09
CA ARG A 65 14.96 -54.09 0.75
C ARG A 65 15.80 -53.81 2.00
N MET A 66 16.23 -54.87 2.68
CA MET A 66 17.00 -54.76 3.93
C MET A 66 18.37 -54.07 3.76
N SER A 67 18.97 -54.14 2.58
CA SER A 67 20.21 -53.41 2.25
C SER A 67 19.99 -51.89 2.30
N TYR A 68 18.85 -51.38 1.81
CA TYR A 68 18.51 -49.96 1.83
C TYR A 68 18.10 -49.50 3.24
N VAL A 69 17.44 -50.36 4.01
CA VAL A 69 17.19 -50.11 5.44
C VAL A 69 18.50 -49.93 6.21
N ARG A 70 19.52 -50.74 5.92
CA ARG A 70 20.85 -50.61 6.54
C ARG A 70 21.53 -49.32 6.09
N LEU A 71 21.50 -48.99 4.80
CA LEU A 71 22.09 -47.76 4.25
C LEU A 71 21.47 -46.48 4.83
N LEU A 72 20.13 -46.39 4.88
CA LEU A 72 19.41 -45.21 5.38
C LEU A 72 19.52 -45.00 6.90
N ARG A 73 19.96 -46.03 7.65
CA ARG A 73 20.23 -45.93 9.09
C ARG A 73 21.61 -45.36 9.41
N ILE A 74 22.55 -45.37 8.46
CA ILE A 74 23.90 -44.86 8.68
C ILE A 74 23.84 -43.33 8.76
N GLN A 75 24.32 -42.78 9.87
CA GLN A 75 24.43 -41.34 10.05
C GLN A 75 25.79 -40.87 9.54
N ILE A 76 25.76 -39.98 8.55
CA ILE A 76 26.94 -39.29 8.06
C ILE A 76 27.01 -37.94 8.79
N PRO A 77 28.10 -37.60 9.48
CA PRO A 77 28.28 -36.28 10.07
C PRO A 77 28.20 -35.21 8.99
N ASN A 78 27.48 -34.11 9.24
CA ASN A 78 27.36 -33.02 8.28
C ASN A 78 28.75 -32.43 7.99
N GLN A 79 29.24 -32.57 6.76
CA GLN A 79 30.61 -32.22 6.36
C GLN A 79 30.94 -30.73 6.54
N ALA A 80 29.93 -29.85 6.66
CA ALA A 80 30.13 -28.43 6.91
C ALA A 80 30.74 -28.10 8.29
N ARG A 81 30.71 -29.02 9.27
CA ARG A 81 31.17 -28.73 10.64
C ARG A 81 32.64 -29.02 10.92
N ASP A 82 33.32 -29.81 10.09
CA ASP A 82 34.69 -30.26 10.32
C ASP A 82 35.61 -30.04 9.11
N ALA A 83 35.31 -29.07 8.23
CA ALA A 83 36.29 -28.62 7.24
C ALA A 83 37.38 -27.81 7.97
N ALA A 84 38.57 -28.39 8.11
CA ALA A 84 39.76 -27.64 8.51
C ALA A 84 39.95 -26.43 7.55
N PRO A 85 40.48 -25.28 8.02
CA PRO A 85 40.77 -24.19 7.12
C PRO A 85 41.67 -24.69 5.97
N PRO A 86 41.38 -24.33 4.71
CA PRO A 86 42.21 -24.76 3.60
C PRO A 86 43.65 -24.26 3.81
N PRO A 87 44.66 -24.97 3.29
CA PRO A 87 46.04 -24.51 3.37
C PRO A 87 46.18 -23.10 2.79
N ALA A 88 47.14 -22.34 3.30
CA ALA A 88 47.40 -20.93 2.97
C ALA A 88 47.94 -20.74 1.54
N LEU A 89 47.19 -21.20 0.54
CA LEU A 89 47.42 -20.96 -0.87
C LEU A 89 46.48 -19.84 -1.34
N PRO A 90 46.96 -18.88 -2.15
CA PRO A 90 46.12 -17.82 -2.69
C PRO A 90 45.01 -18.42 -3.57
N THR A 91 43.80 -17.87 -3.52
CA THR A 91 42.73 -18.36 -4.39
C THR A 91 43.06 -18.06 -5.86
N LEU A 92 42.45 -18.80 -6.81
CA LEU A 92 42.66 -18.55 -8.25
C LEU A 92 42.32 -17.09 -8.63
N GLU A 93 41.33 -16.49 -7.94
CA GLU A 93 40.92 -15.09 -8.14
C GLU A 93 42.00 -14.12 -7.64
N ASP A 94 42.60 -14.39 -6.47
CA ASP A 94 43.70 -13.57 -5.93
C ASP A 94 44.95 -13.67 -6.81
N PHE A 95 45.26 -14.88 -7.30
CA PHE A 95 46.34 -15.13 -8.25
C PHE A 95 46.13 -14.38 -9.57
N ARG A 96 44.87 -14.30 -10.04
CA ARG A 96 44.53 -13.49 -11.23
C ARG A 96 44.82 -12.01 -11.00
N VAL A 97 44.37 -11.46 -9.89
CA VAL A 97 44.56 -10.03 -9.59
C VAL A 97 46.05 -9.65 -9.58
N GLU A 98 46.92 -10.58 -9.17
CA GLU A 98 48.36 -10.35 -9.14
C GLU A 98 49.07 -10.57 -10.48
N ARG A 99 48.70 -11.61 -11.25
CA ARG A 99 49.45 -12.04 -12.45
C ARG A 99 48.77 -11.73 -13.78
N ASP A 100 47.45 -11.58 -13.79
CA ASP A 100 46.67 -11.24 -14.98
C ASP A 100 45.55 -10.22 -14.68
N PRO A 101 45.90 -9.01 -14.22
CA PRO A 101 44.92 -7.97 -13.89
C PRO A 101 44.15 -7.44 -15.12
N ASP A 102 44.71 -7.62 -16.32
CA ASP A 102 44.15 -7.15 -17.59
C ASP A 102 43.34 -8.25 -18.34
N TYR A 103 43.15 -9.43 -17.74
CA TYR A 103 42.36 -10.55 -18.28
C TYR A 103 42.85 -11.07 -19.64
N PHE A 104 44.16 -11.22 -19.76
CA PHE A 104 44.83 -11.72 -20.95
C PHE A 104 44.68 -13.25 -21.13
N TYR A 105 44.60 -14.01 -20.04
CA TYR A 105 44.45 -15.47 -20.08
C TYR A 105 42.98 -15.91 -19.94
N SER A 106 42.60 -16.97 -20.64
CA SER A 106 41.32 -17.62 -20.36
C SER A 106 41.37 -18.32 -18.99
N GLU A 107 40.22 -18.53 -18.35
CA GLU A 107 40.17 -19.17 -17.03
C GLU A 107 40.83 -20.56 -17.02
N ALA A 108 40.75 -21.29 -18.13
CA ALA A 108 41.39 -22.60 -18.29
C ALA A 108 42.93 -22.48 -18.38
N ASP A 109 43.44 -21.51 -19.13
CA ASP A 109 44.89 -21.27 -19.26
C ASP A 109 45.48 -20.74 -17.94
N LEU A 110 44.75 -19.86 -17.25
CA LEU A 110 45.13 -19.32 -15.96
C LEU A 110 45.16 -20.41 -14.87
N LEU A 111 44.21 -21.35 -14.91
CA LEU A 111 44.18 -22.51 -14.02
C LEU A 111 45.40 -23.42 -14.26
N GLU A 112 45.81 -23.59 -15.52
CA GLU A 112 46.97 -24.41 -15.89
C GLU A 112 48.27 -23.78 -15.37
N ILE A 113 48.41 -22.46 -15.49
CA ILE A 113 49.53 -21.68 -14.95
C ILE A 113 49.52 -21.73 -13.42
N TYR A 114 48.36 -21.58 -12.78
CA TYR A 114 48.20 -21.65 -11.33
C TYR A 114 48.58 -23.02 -10.77
N LEU A 115 48.16 -24.11 -11.43
CA LEU A 115 48.51 -25.48 -11.03
C LEU A 115 49.99 -25.81 -11.27
N ALA A 116 50.64 -25.19 -12.26
CA ALA A 116 52.07 -25.31 -12.48
C ALA A 116 52.90 -24.58 -11.40
N GLU A 117 52.41 -23.44 -10.90
CA GLU A 117 53.11 -22.63 -9.88
C GLU A 117 52.83 -23.10 -8.44
N TYR A 118 51.67 -23.74 -8.21
CA TYR A 118 51.31 -24.38 -6.94
C TYR A 118 50.98 -25.87 -7.11
N PRO A 119 51.97 -26.77 -7.28
CA PRO A 119 51.76 -28.21 -7.45
C PRO A 119 51.04 -28.86 -6.25
N GLU A 120 51.19 -28.29 -5.06
CA GLU A 120 50.55 -28.72 -3.81
C GLU A 120 49.02 -28.54 -3.82
N ALA A 121 48.49 -27.64 -4.66
CA ALA A 121 47.05 -27.50 -4.88
C ALA A 121 46.45 -28.73 -5.60
N GLN A 122 47.29 -29.45 -6.36
CA GLN A 122 46.94 -30.70 -7.02
C GLN A 122 47.02 -31.91 -6.07
N GLU A 123 47.89 -31.83 -5.04
CA GLU A 123 48.06 -32.85 -3.98
C GLU A 123 47.11 -32.71 -2.78
N ALA A 124 46.21 -31.70 -2.77
CA ALA A 124 45.01 -31.68 -1.93
C ALA A 124 43.97 -32.74 -2.39
N ALA A 125 44.45 -33.94 -2.71
CA ALA A 125 43.66 -35.10 -3.07
C ALA A 125 42.84 -35.54 -1.84
N LYS A 126 41.51 -35.44 -1.98
CA LYS A 126 40.48 -35.84 -1.01
C LYS A 126 40.93 -37.04 -0.16
N SER A 127 40.89 -36.90 1.16
CA SER A 127 41.38 -37.94 2.07
C SER A 127 40.66 -39.28 1.82
N PRO A 128 41.28 -40.46 2.10
CA PRO A 128 40.62 -41.76 1.95
C PRO A 128 39.29 -41.86 2.72
N ARG A 129 39.16 -41.06 3.79
CA ARG A 129 37.93 -40.90 4.58
C ARG A 129 36.84 -40.14 3.81
N GLU A 130 37.18 -39.06 3.13
CA GLU A 130 36.26 -38.28 2.29
C GLU A 130 35.77 -39.08 1.09
N GLN A 131 36.66 -39.80 0.40
CA GLN A 131 36.28 -40.68 -0.70
C GLN A 131 35.32 -41.79 -0.25
N ARG A 132 35.50 -42.33 0.96
CA ARG A 132 34.60 -43.32 1.55
C ARG A 132 33.23 -42.73 1.89
N ILE A 133 33.19 -41.50 2.40
CA ILE A 133 31.93 -40.80 2.70
C ILE A 133 31.19 -40.44 1.40
N GLU A 134 31.88 -39.99 0.36
CA GLU A 134 31.29 -39.67 -0.94
C GLU A 134 30.63 -40.90 -1.58
N ARG A 135 31.33 -42.05 -1.60
CA ARG A 135 30.75 -43.33 -2.06
C ARG A 135 29.53 -43.76 -1.23
N LEU A 136 29.51 -43.43 0.06
CA LEU A 136 28.39 -43.75 0.95
C LEU A 136 27.19 -42.82 0.69
N ILE A 137 27.42 -41.53 0.46
CA ILE A 137 26.39 -40.55 0.10
C ILE A 137 25.73 -40.95 -1.23
N VAL A 138 26.51 -41.33 -2.25
CA VAL A 138 25.99 -41.80 -3.55
C VAL A 138 25.04 -42.99 -3.35
N ARG A 139 25.45 -44.00 -2.57
CA ARG A 139 24.60 -45.17 -2.26
C ARG A 139 23.36 -44.83 -1.42
N GLN A 140 23.41 -43.82 -0.56
CA GLN A 140 22.24 -43.34 0.16
C GLN A 140 21.26 -42.61 -0.77
N ILE A 141 21.77 -41.79 -1.71
CA ILE A 141 20.95 -41.12 -2.72
C ILE A 141 20.25 -42.14 -3.61
N GLU A 142 20.93 -43.20 -4.03
CA GLU A 142 20.31 -44.30 -4.78
C GLU A 142 19.14 -44.94 -4.00
N ALA A 143 19.32 -45.19 -2.70
CA ALA A 143 18.27 -45.72 -1.83
C ALA A 143 17.09 -44.73 -1.66
N ILE A 144 17.36 -43.43 -1.65
CA ILE A 144 16.36 -42.37 -1.55
C ILE A 144 15.56 -42.24 -2.84
N ASN A 145 16.21 -42.22 -4.00
CA ASN A 145 15.56 -42.15 -5.32
C ASN A 145 14.68 -43.38 -5.56
N TRP A 146 15.14 -44.57 -5.15
CA TRP A 146 14.31 -45.76 -5.18
C TRP A 146 13.10 -45.63 -4.25
N ALA A 147 13.26 -45.09 -3.04
CA ALA A 147 12.13 -44.91 -2.11
C ALA A 147 11.15 -43.82 -2.58
N GLU A 148 11.62 -42.77 -3.26
CA GLU A 148 10.80 -41.70 -3.85
C GLU A 148 9.77 -42.25 -4.83
N SER A 149 10.22 -43.08 -5.78
CA SER A 149 9.37 -43.72 -6.80
C SER A 149 8.30 -44.68 -6.24
N HIS A 150 8.35 -45.00 -4.95
CA HIS A 150 7.44 -45.94 -4.28
C HIS A 150 6.65 -45.29 -3.12
N VAL A 151 6.79 -43.97 -2.89
CA VAL A 151 6.13 -43.24 -1.79
C VAL A 151 5.37 -41.99 -2.26
N ALA A 152 5.72 -41.36 -3.38
CA ALA A 152 5.01 -40.18 -3.88
C ALA A 152 3.61 -40.53 -4.43
N THR A 153 2.57 -39.95 -3.83
CA THR A 153 1.18 -40.00 -4.33
C THR A 153 0.81 -38.61 -4.82
N ALA A 154 0.14 -38.43 -5.97
CA ALA A 154 -0.30 -37.12 -6.44
C ALA A 154 -1.49 -36.58 -5.61
N PRO A 155 -1.59 -35.25 -5.37
CA PRO A 155 -2.70 -34.67 -4.62
C PRO A 155 -4.01 -34.71 -5.39
N LEU A 156 -5.06 -35.21 -4.76
CA LEU A 156 -6.41 -35.19 -5.32
C LEU A 156 -7.21 -33.98 -4.79
N PRO A 157 -8.17 -33.44 -5.57
CA PRO A 157 -8.95 -32.27 -5.14
C PRO A 157 -9.74 -32.51 -3.84
N THR A 158 -10.13 -33.77 -3.61
CA THR A 158 -10.86 -34.23 -2.42
C THR A 158 -9.96 -34.41 -1.20
N ASP A 159 -8.64 -34.34 -1.35
CA ASP A 159 -7.71 -34.56 -0.25
C ASP A 159 -7.85 -33.47 0.81
N ASN A 160 -7.77 -33.90 2.07
CA ASN A 160 -7.84 -32.96 3.19
C ASN A 160 -6.55 -32.14 3.26
N VAL A 161 -6.68 -30.84 3.55
CA VAL A 161 -5.55 -29.92 3.69
C VAL A 161 -4.53 -30.37 4.75
N ILE A 162 -4.97 -31.13 5.77
CA ILE A 162 -4.11 -31.68 6.84
C ILE A 162 -3.18 -32.80 6.35
N GLU A 163 -3.48 -33.43 5.23
CA GLU A 163 -2.63 -34.48 4.65
C GLU A 163 -1.40 -33.90 3.93
N TRP A 164 -1.49 -32.61 3.56
CA TRP A 164 -0.55 -31.94 2.66
C TRP A 164 0.19 -30.78 3.31
N PHE A 165 -0.45 -30.03 4.22
CA PHE A 165 0.17 -28.89 4.90
C PHE A 165 0.55 -29.21 6.36
N ASP A 166 1.44 -28.39 6.94
CA ASP A 166 1.76 -28.51 8.36
C ASP A 166 0.53 -28.27 9.23
N ARG A 167 0.54 -28.84 10.44
CA ARG A 167 -0.62 -28.84 11.34
C ARG A 167 -1.14 -27.41 11.67
N PRO A 168 -0.28 -26.43 12.04
CA PRO A 168 -0.72 -25.06 12.24
C PRO A 168 -1.39 -24.43 11.00
N MET A 169 -0.86 -24.66 9.81
CA MET A 169 -1.45 -24.17 8.56
C MET A 169 -2.79 -24.82 8.26
N ALA A 170 -2.86 -26.15 8.33
CA ALA A 170 -4.06 -26.92 8.06
C ALA A 170 -5.20 -26.56 9.01
N GLU A 171 -4.92 -26.41 10.32
CA GLU A 171 -5.92 -26.02 11.32
C GLU A 171 -6.51 -24.63 11.02
N ARG A 172 -5.71 -23.67 10.53
CA ARG A 172 -6.21 -22.34 10.13
C ARG A 172 -7.15 -22.39 8.93
N LEU A 173 -6.80 -23.18 7.92
CA LEU A 173 -7.62 -23.36 6.71
C LEU A 173 -8.94 -24.05 7.05
N ILE A 174 -8.90 -25.12 7.84
CA ILE A 174 -10.09 -25.84 8.30
C ILE A 174 -11.01 -24.93 9.12
N THR A 175 -10.47 -24.18 10.07
CA THR A 175 -11.26 -23.25 10.90
C THR A 175 -11.89 -22.13 10.07
N SER A 176 -11.32 -21.80 8.92
CA SER A 176 -11.84 -20.80 7.98
C SER A 176 -12.81 -21.39 6.95
N GLY A 177 -13.24 -22.65 7.12
CA GLY A 177 -14.20 -23.31 6.24
C GLY A 177 -13.58 -23.93 4.98
N LEU A 178 -12.26 -24.16 4.95
CA LEU A 178 -11.52 -24.71 3.80
C LEU A 178 -10.90 -26.08 4.16
N PRO A 179 -11.71 -27.16 4.21
CA PRO A 179 -11.25 -28.46 4.73
C PRO A 179 -10.47 -29.32 3.73
N ASN A 180 -10.57 -29.04 2.42
CA ASN A 180 -9.90 -29.80 1.36
C ASN A 180 -9.31 -28.89 0.27
N LEU A 181 -8.48 -29.47 -0.60
CA LEU A 181 -7.77 -28.73 -1.65
C LEU A 181 -8.72 -28.06 -2.65
N GLN A 182 -9.85 -28.70 -2.97
CA GLN A 182 -10.87 -28.13 -3.85
C GLN A 182 -11.49 -26.85 -3.27
N ALA A 183 -11.96 -26.88 -2.01
CA ALA A 183 -12.57 -25.73 -1.36
C ALA A 183 -11.58 -24.55 -1.26
N LEU A 184 -10.30 -24.84 -1.04
CA LEU A 184 -9.24 -23.84 -1.05
C LEU A 184 -9.10 -23.17 -2.43
N ILE A 185 -9.07 -23.95 -3.52
CA ILE A 185 -8.94 -23.43 -4.89
C ILE A 185 -10.16 -22.59 -5.28
N GLU A 186 -11.37 -23.07 -4.98
CA GLU A 186 -12.61 -22.34 -5.24
C GLU A 186 -12.65 -21.00 -4.48
N HIS A 187 -12.22 -20.98 -3.23
CA HIS A 187 -12.12 -19.77 -2.43
C HIS A 187 -11.08 -18.77 -2.96
N ILE A 188 -9.93 -19.26 -3.42
CA ILE A 188 -8.90 -18.44 -4.08
C ILE A 188 -9.48 -17.76 -5.33
N ASN A 189 -10.16 -18.52 -6.18
CA ASN A 189 -10.77 -18.02 -7.41
C ASN A 189 -11.88 -17.00 -7.11
N ALA A 190 -12.70 -17.24 -6.08
CA ALA A 190 -13.81 -16.37 -5.72
C ALA A 190 -13.37 -15.03 -5.08
N ARG A 191 -12.32 -15.05 -4.25
CA ARG A 191 -11.89 -13.86 -3.49
C ARG A 191 -10.70 -13.12 -4.12
N GLY A 192 -10.02 -13.74 -5.08
CA GLY A 192 -8.93 -13.13 -5.84
C GLY A 192 -7.68 -12.81 -5.02
N GLN A 193 -6.95 -11.75 -5.40
CA GLN A 193 -5.58 -11.46 -4.94
C GLN A 193 -5.42 -11.27 -3.42
N ARG A 194 -6.52 -11.07 -2.69
CA ARG A 194 -6.54 -10.93 -1.23
C ARG A 194 -7.40 -11.99 -0.56
N TRP A 195 -7.55 -13.17 -1.16
CA TRP A 195 -8.33 -14.30 -0.61
C TRP A 195 -7.96 -14.68 0.83
N TYR A 196 -6.70 -14.44 1.21
CA TYR A 196 -6.15 -14.71 2.53
C TYR A 196 -6.47 -13.64 3.58
N ALA A 197 -7.01 -12.48 3.20
CA ALA A 197 -7.20 -11.34 4.11
C ALA A 197 -8.16 -11.63 5.27
N ASP A 198 -9.13 -12.53 5.05
CA ASP A 198 -10.13 -12.91 6.05
C ASP A 198 -9.69 -14.12 6.90
N ILE A 199 -8.53 -14.71 6.60
CA ILE A 199 -7.98 -15.87 7.31
C ILE A 199 -7.02 -15.38 8.38
N ARG A 200 -7.41 -15.59 9.65
CA ARG A 200 -6.64 -15.14 10.82
C ARG A 200 -5.22 -15.73 10.79
N GLN A 201 -4.20 -14.87 10.89
CA GLN A 201 -2.77 -15.24 10.88
C GLN A 201 -2.28 -15.90 9.57
N LEU A 202 -2.94 -15.65 8.42
CA LEU A 202 -2.42 -16.01 7.11
C LEU A 202 -1.94 -14.76 6.36
N GLY A 203 -0.62 -14.61 6.22
CA GLY A 203 -0.01 -13.47 5.55
C GLY A 203 0.07 -13.63 4.02
N ALA A 204 0.31 -12.52 3.31
CA ALA A 204 0.45 -12.52 1.84
C ALA A 204 1.54 -13.48 1.33
N ILE A 205 2.64 -13.62 2.08
CA ILE A 205 3.75 -14.52 1.75
C ILE A 205 3.31 -15.98 1.84
N GLN A 206 2.60 -16.35 2.92
CA GLN A 206 2.08 -17.71 3.11
C GLN A 206 1.02 -18.07 2.08
N ALA A 207 0.14 -17.11 1.77
CA ALA A 207 -0.86 -17.27 0.72
C ALA A 207 -0.22 -17.47 -0.66
N GLY A 208 0.85 -16.72 -0.98
CA GLY A 208 1.62 -16.90 -2.21
C GLY A 208 2.27 -18.28 -2.31
N ARG A 209 2.75 -18.84 -1.19
CA ARG A 209 3.30 -20.20 -1.13
C ARG A 209 2.25 -21.27 -1.39
N LEU A 210 1.05 -21.14 -0.81
CA LEU A 210 -0.06 -22.07 -1.06
C LEU A 210 -0.47 -22.04 -2.54
N VAL A 211 -0.55 -20.85 -3.14
CA VAL A 211 -0.83 -20.69 -4.58
C VAL A 211 0.27 -21.32 -5.43
N ALA A 212 1.54 -21.09 -5.11
CA ALA A 212 2.67 -21.68 -5.83
C ALA A 212 2.68 -23.22 -5.73
N TRP A 213 2.35 -23.75 -4.55
CA TRP A 213 2.24 -25.20 -4.32
C TRP A 213 1.10 -25.81 -5.14
N ILE A 214 -0.08 -25.17 -5.19
CA ILE A 214 -1.20 -25.62 -6.03
C ILE A 214 -0.80 -25.58 -7.52
N LYS A 215 -0.16 -24.49 -7.96
CA LYS A 215 0.32 -24.35 -9.35
C LYS A 215 1.34 -25.43 -9.73
N ALA A 216 2.19 -25.84 -8.80
CA ALA A 216 3.16 -26.92 -9.01
C ALA A 216 2.51 -28.31 -9.18
N HIS A 217 1.24 -28.47 -8.78
CA HIS A 217 0.48 -29.72 -8.89
C HIS A 217 -0.73 -29.60 -9.84
N CYS A 218 -0.62 -28.73 -10.84
CA CYS A 218 -1.69 -28.44 -11.81
C CYS A 218 -2.08 -29.63 -12.70
N GLU A 219 -1.24 -30.66 -12.80
CA GLU A 219 -1.57 -31.92 -13.49
C GLU A 219 -2.65 -32.73 -12.76
N SER A 220 -2.79 -32.52 -11.44
CA SER A 220 -3.69 -33.28 -10.56
C SER A 220 -4.77 -32.44 -9.87
N LEU A 221 -4.58 -31.12 -9.78
CA LEU A 221 -5.50 -30.18 -9.14
C LEU A 221 -6.11 -29.21 -10.17
N PRO A 222 -7.35 -28.70 -9.93
CA PRO A 222 -7.94 -27.66 -10.76
C PRO A 222 -7.05 -26.42 -10.83
N ALA A 223 -6.99 -25.81 -12.02
CA ALA A 223 -6.22 -24.60 -12.21
C ALA A 223 -6.81 -23.43 -11.40
N ILE A 224 -5.93 -22.67 -10.75
CA ILE A 224 -6.28 -21.36 -10.22
C ILE A 224 -6.39 -20.40 -11.40
N ASP A 225 -7.47 -19.62 -11.45
CA ASP A 225 -7.62 -18.57 -12.44
C ASP A 225 -6.49 -17.54 -12.24
N GLU A 226 -5.62 -17.42 -13.25
CA GLU A 226 -4.48 -16.51 -13.16
C GLU A 226 -4.90 -15.06 -13.01
N THR A 227 -6.09 -14.69 -13.51
CA THR A 227 -6.65 -13.35 -13.36
C THR A 227 -7.10 -13.06 -11.92
N ALA A 228 -7.52 -14.09 -11.18
CA ALA A 228 -7.89 -13.96 -9.78
C ALA A 228 -6.69 -13.56 -8.90
N LEU A 229 -5.47 -13.97 -9.27
CA LEU A 229 -4.25 -13.70 -8.49
C LEU A 229 -3.59 -12.35 -8.77
N LEU A 230 -4.01 -11.64 -9.81
CA LEU A 230 -3.44 -10.36 -10.20
C LEU A 230 -3.92 -9.23 -9.27
N GLY A 231 -3.02 -8.35 -8.85
CA GLY A 231 -3.39 -7.14 -8.12
C GLY A 231 -4.11 -6.14 -9.04
N ALA A 232 -4.98 -5.28 -8.51
CA ALA A 232 -5.74 -4.28 -9.31
C ALA A 232 -4.86 -3.39 -10.22
N ARG A 233 -3.56 -3.25 -9.92
CA ARG A 233 -2.56 -2.57 -10.76
C ARG A 233 -2.01 -3.43 -11.90
N ALA A 234 -1.87 -4.73 -11.71
CA ALA A 234 -1.45 -5.70 -12.72
C ALA A 234 -2.62 -6.13 -13.62
N LEU A 235 -3.85 -6.16 -13.09
CA LEU A 235 -5.08 -6.23 -13.88
C LEU A 235 -5.35 -4.96 -14.70
N ALA A 236 -4.81 -3.81 -14.27
CA ALA A 236 -4.88 -2.57 -15.04
C ALA A 236 -3.82 -2.49 -16.16
N SER A 237 -2.84 -3.40 -16.20
CA SER A 237 -1.87 -3.53 -17.30
C SER A 237 -2.25 -4.59 -18.33
N GLN A 238 -3.26 -5.41 -18.07
CA GLN A 238 -3.98 -6.13 -19.12
C GLN A 238 -5.10 -5.21 -19.58
N ASP A 239 -5.23 -5.02 -20.89
CA ASP A 239 -6.28 -4.23 -21.56
C ASP A 239 -7.68 -4.85 -21.36
N ASN A 240 -8.10 -5.00 -20.11
CA ASN A 240 -9.44 -5.39 -19.73
C ASN A 240 -10.34 -4.16 -19.90
N VAL A 241 -10.58 -3.76 -21.15
CA VAL A 241 -11.57 -2.74 -21.48
C VAL A 241 -12.92 -3.43 -21.50
N ARG A 242 -13.83 -2.98 -20.62
CA ARG A 242 -15.22 -3.46 -20.61
C ARG A 242 -15.81 -3.22 -22.02
N PRO A 243 -16.46 -4.23 -22.63
CA PRO A 243 -17.01 -4.08 -23.98
C PRO A 243 -17.98 -2.92 -24.02
N ALA A 244 -17.78 -2.04 -25.00
CA ALA A 244 -18.48 -0.76 -25.03
C ALA A 244 -19.98 -0.97 -25.29
N ARG A 245 -20.84 -0.35 -24.49
CA ARG A 245 -22.31 -0.44 -24.59
C ARG A 245 -22.99 0.85 -24.14
N THR A 246 -24.23 1.06 -24.58
CA THR A 246 -25.11 2.10 -24.06
C THR A 246 -25.80 1.61 -22.79
N ASP A 247 -25.11 1.70 -21.65
CA ASP A 247 -25.62 1.37 -20.31
C ASP A 247 -24.85 2.21 -19.27
N ILE A 248 -25.14 2.06 -17.98
CA ILE A 248 -24.38 2.68 -16.89
C ILE A 248 -22.96 2.08 -16.86
N MET A 249 -22.05 2.79 -17.54
CA MET A 249 -20.69 2.32 -17.80
C MET A 249 -19.66 3.44 -17.61
N PRO A 250 -18.39 3.09 -17.35
CA PRO A 250 -17.30 4.06 -17.36
C PRO A 250 -17.24 4.81 -18.70
N LEU A 251 -16.80 6.07 -18.68
CA LEU A 251 -16.69 6.94 -19.86
C LEU A 251 -15.95 6.27 -21.03
N GLU A 252 -14.85 5.56 -20.77
CA GLU A 252 -14.07 4.83 -21.78
C GLU A 252 -14.81 3.64 -22.43
N SER A 253 -15.87 3.13 -21.81
CA SER A 253 -16.67 1.99 -22.28
C SER A 253 -18.13 2.39 -22.58
N PHE A 254 -18.47 3.67 -22.49
CA PHE A 254 -19.83 4.13 -22.73
C PHE A 254 -20.02 4.47 -24.22
N LEU A 255 -20.91 3.74 -24.90
CA LEU A 255 -21.33 4.09 -26.26
C LEU A 255 -22.50 5.07 -26.18
N VAL A 256 -22.24 6.33 -26.55
CA VAL A 256 -23.29 7.34 -26.68
C VAL A 256 -24.10 7.06 -27.94
N PRO A 257 -25.44 6.96 -27.87
CA PRO A 257 -26.28 6.83 -29.05
C PRO A 257 -26.07 8.02 -30.00
N SER A 258 -26.02 7.77 -31.31
CA SER A 258 -25.78 8.82 -32.30
C SER A 258 -26.79 9.98 -32.27
N LEU A 259 -28.04 9.71 -31.85
CA LEU A 259 -29.07 10.75 -31.68
C LEU A 259 -28.83 11.63 -30.43
N LEU A 260 -28.01 11.18 -29.48
CA LEU A 260 -27.76 11.81 -28.18
C LEU A 260 -26.27 12.13 -27.97
N ASP A 261 -25.45 12.05 -29.03
CA ASP A 261 -24.01 12.29 -28.94
C ASP A 261 -23.66 13.78 -28.85
N GLY A 262 -24.63 14.64 -29.13
CA GLY A 262 -24.50 16.09 -29.06
C GLY A 262 -23.96 16.72 -30.34
N VAL A 263 -23.88 16.02 -31.48
CA VAL A 263 -23.58 16.65 -32.77
C VAL A 263 -24.64 17.69 -33.13
N GLN A 264 -25.91 17.38 -32.86
CA GLN A 264 -27.08 18.23 -33.12
C GLN A 264 -27.69 18.79 -31.81
N GLY A 265 -26.85 19.04 -30.79
CA GLY A 265 -27.33 19.53 -29.49
C GLY A 265 -28.03 20.88 -29.56
N GLU A 266 -29.15 21.04 -28.85
CA GLU A 266 -29.99 22.25 -28.90
C GLU A 266 -29.33 23.49 -28.29
N ASN A 267 -28.44 23.30 -27.31
CA ASN A 267 -27.65 24.34 -26.66
C ASN A 267 -26.20 24.38 -27.19
N ARG A 268 -25.98 23.92 -28.43
CA ARG A 268 -24.71 24.16 -29.12
C ARG A 268 -24.62 25.59 -29.64
N TYR A 269 -23.42 26.15 -29.58
CA TYR A 269 -23.15 27.43 -30.22
C TYR A 269 -23.25 27.28 -31.75
N LEU A 270 -23.99 28.18 -32.40
CA LEU A 270 -24.27 28.11 -33.85
C LEU A 270 -23.05 28.43 -34.74
N GLY A 271 -22.05 29.11 -34.20
CA GLY A 271 -20.83 29.46 -34.94
C GLY A 271 -19.71 28.41 -34.83
N ARG A 272 -18.53 28.78 -35.34
CA ARG A 272 -17.35 27.90 -35.27
C ARG A 272 -16.85 27.74 -33.83
N SER A 273 -16.81 26.49 -33.36
CA SER A 273 -16.16 26.07 -32.11
C SER A 273 -14.65 26.36 -32.14
N ARG A 274 -14.09 26.72 -30.98
CA ARG A 274 -12.64 26.94 -30.79
C ARG A 274 -11.87 25.65 -30.49
N ILE A 275 -12.58 24.52 -30.41
CA ILE A 275 -12.03 23.18 -30.23
C ILE A 275 -12.52 22.26 -31.36
N GLU A 276 -11.74 21.23 -31.67
CA GLU A 276 -12.03 20.25 -32.73
C GLU A 276 -13.15 19.26 -32.36
N ALA A 277 -13.67 19.31 -31.14
CA ALA A 277 -14.71 18.41 -30.67
C ALA A 277 -15.99 18.56 -31.50
N VAL A 278 -16.40 17.46 -32.15
CA VAL A 278 -17.66 17.41 -32.91
C VAL A 278 -18.84 16.94 -32.08
N ASN A 279 -18.60 16.25 -30.95
CA ASN A 279 -19.64 15.70 -30.08
C ASN A 279 -19.28 15.85 -28.59
N ASP A 280 -20.23 15.53 -27.70
CA ASP A 280 -20.14 15.82 -26.27
C ASP A 280 -19.00 15.03 -25.60
N TYR A 281 -18.82 13.79 -26.02
CA TYR A 281 -17.74 12.93 -25.54
C TYR A 281 -16.36 13.53 -25.84
N GLN A 282 -16.15 14.01 -27.07
CA GLN A 282 -14.90 14.68 -27.45
C GLN A 282 -14.73 16.02 -26.72
N ALA A 283 -15.81 16.76 -26.50
CA ALA A 283 -15.78 18.03 -25.80
C ALA A 283 -15.37 17.88 -24.33
N ILE A 284 -15.89 16.87 -23.63
CA ILE A 284 -15.46 16.50 -22.27
C ILE A 284 -13.97 16.14 -22.26
N ASN A 285 -13.50 15.33 -23.21
CA ASN A 285 -12.10 14.93 -23.27
C ASN A 285 -11.17 16.12 -23.56
N ALA A 286 -11.57 17.05 -24.42
CA ALA A 286 -10.86 18.30 -24.67
C ALA A 286 -10.75 19.15 -23.39
N TRP A 287 -11.85 19.30 -22.64
CA TRP A 287 -11.85 20.00 -21.35
C TRP A 287 -10.91 19.36 -20.33
N LEU A 288 -10.98 18.03 -20.19
CA LEU A 288 -10.11 17.28 -19.28
C LEU A 288 -8.63 17.43 -19.64
N GLY A 289 -8.31 17.50 -20.94
CA GLY A 289 -6.99 17.83 -21.46
C GLY A 289 -6.52 19.24 -21.08
N ALA A 290 -7.40 20.23 -21.19
CA ALA A 290 -7.06 21.63 -20.97
C ALA A 290 -6.90 22.02 -19.49
N VAL A 291 -7.77 21.52 -18.59
CA VAL A 291 -7.86 22.04 -17.21
C VAL A 291 -7.04 21.23 -16.21
N SER A 292 -6.70 19.98 -16.51
CA SER A 292 -6.12 19.07 -15.52
C SER A 292 -4.60 18.89 -15.67
N ARG A 293 -3.82 19.77 -15.05
CA ARG A 293 -2.35 19.65 -14.97
C ARG A 293 -1.84 18.54 -14.05
N ASN A 294 -2.67 18.04 -13.14
CA ASN A 294 -2.32 16.94 -12.23
C ASN A 294 -3.32 15.78 -12.33
N ALA A 295 -2.83 14.56 -12.10
CA ALA A 295 -3.61 13.33 -12.26
C ALA A 295 -4.80 13.23 -11.30
N HIS A 296 -4.73 13.84 -10.10
CA HIS A 296 -5.81 13.76 -9.11
C HIS A 296 -7.02 14.61 -9.52
N THR A 297 -6.78 15.86 -9.91
CA THR A 297 -7.79 16.77 -10.47
C THR A 297 -8.41 16.17 -11.71
N ARG A 298 -7.60 15.59 -12.63
CA ARG A 298 -8.12 14.91 -13.82
C ARG A 298 -9.11 13.80 -13.47
N ARG A 299 -8.76 12.95 -12.49
CA ARG A 299 -9.65 11.86 -12.04
C ARG A 299 -10.95 12.39 -11.45
N SER A 300 -10.89 13.41 -10.59
CA SER A 300 -12.09 14.00 -9.99
C SER A 300 -12.99 14.65 -11.03
N TYR A 301 -12.42 15.41 -11.97
CA TYR A 301 -13.17 16.13 -13.00
C TYR A 301 -13.80 15.18 -14.00
N ARG A 302 -13.05 14.15 -14.43
CA ARG A 302 -13.58 13.09 -15.30
C ARG A 302 -14.76 12.39 -14.64
N ARG A 303 -14.67 12.07 -13.36
CA ARG A 303 -15.75 11.39 -12.62
C ARG A 303 -17.04 12.21 -12.63
N GLU A 304 -16.98 13.51 -12.38
CA GLU A 304 -18.20 14.34 -12.38
C GLU A 304 -18.75 14.55 -13.80
N ALA A 305 -17.89 14.81 -14.80
CA ALA A 305 -18.32 14.95 -16.20
C ALA A 305 -18.96 13.67 -16.75
N GLU A 306 -18.38 12.51 -16.43
CA GLU A 306 -18.93 11.18 -16.73
C GLU A 306 -20.31 10.98 -16.13
N ARG A 307 -20.48 11.31 -14.85
CA ARG A 307 -21.77 11.21 -14.15
C ARG A 307 -22.84 12.05 -14.83
N LEU A 308 -22.52 13.29 -15.20
CA LEU A 308 -23.45 14.17 -15.89
C LEU A 308 -23.81 13.62 -17.28
N LEU A 309 -22.82 13.15 -18.06
CA LEU A 309 -23.06 12.59 -19.39
C LEU A 309 -23.97 11.35 -19.32
N LEU A 310 -23.67 10.42 -18.41
CA LEU A 310 -24.48 9.21 -18.20
C LEU A 310 -25.91 9.57 -17.81
N TRP A 311 -26.07 10.51 -16.87
CA TRP A 311 -27.39 10.98 -16.43
C TRP A 311 -28.16 11.63 -17.59
N ALA A 312 -27.53 12.56 -18.32
CA ALA A 312 -28.16 13.24 -19.45
C ALA A 312 -28.68 12.25 -20.49
N VAL A 313 -27.85 11.29 -20.89
CA VAL A 313 -28.17 10.34 -21.96
C VAL A 313 -29.14 9.26 -21.49
N LEU A 314 -28.91 8.63 -20.33
CA LEU A 314 -29.67 7.46 -19.89
C LEU A 314 -30.94 7.82 -19.12
N GLU A 315 -30.84 8.77 -18.20
CA GLU A 315 -31.95 9.19 -17.34
C GLU A 315 -32.83 10.22 -18.07
N ARG A 316 -32.21 11.26 -18.64
CA ARG A 316 -32.96 12.35 -19.27
C ARG A 316 -33.27 12.13 -20.75
N GLY A 317 -32.51 11.28 -21.45
CA GLY A 317 -32.68 11.05 -22.88
C GLY A 317 -32.27 12.25 -23.73
N LYS A 318 -31.33 13.07 -23.24
CA LYS A 318 -30.82 14.26 -23.94
C LYS A 318 -29.31 14.17 -24.11
N ALA A 319 -28.81 14.76 -25.20
CA ALA A 319 -27.39 15.08 -25.29
C ALA A 319 -26.99 16.05 -24.17
N LEU A 320 -25.73 16.02 -23.73
CA LEU A 320 -25.21 16.99 -22.75
C LEU A 320 -25.32 18.40 -23.31
N SER A 321 -25.04 18.58 -24.60
CA SER A 321 -25.22 19.84 -25.31
C SER A 321 -26.67 20.21 -25.63
N SER A 322 -27.66 19.45 -25.15
CA SER A 322 -29.09 19.84 -25.17
C SER A 322 -29.67 20.10 -23.78
N LEU A 323 -28.84 20.07 -22.73
CA LEU A 323 -29.31 20.34 -21.37
C LEU A 323 -29.71 21.81 -21.21
N SER A 324 -30.91 22.03 -20.66
CA SER A 324 -31.39 23.35 -20.24
C SER A 324 -31.10 23.62 -18.76
N VAL A 325 -31.47 24.82 -18.29
CA VAL A 325 -31.40 25.18 -16.87
C VAL A 325 -32.30 24.27 -16.02
N GLU A 326 -33.49 23.94 -16.51
CA GLU A 326 -34.43 23.02 -15.87
C GLU A 326 -33.83 21.61 -15.76
N ASP A 327 -33.12 21.15 -16.78
CA ASP A 327 -32.45 19.84 -16.74
C ASP A 327 -31.29 19.84 -15.72
N ALA A 328 -30.51 20.93 -15.64
CA ALA A 328 -29.45 21.05 -14.64
C ALA A 328 -30.02 21.14 -13.21
N SER A 329 -31.17 21.79 -13.01
CA SER A 329 -31.90 21.77 -11.73
C SER A 329 -32.39 20.35 -11.41
N ALA A 330 -32.98 19.65 -12.38
CA ALA A 330 -33.43 18.28 -12.21
C ALA A 330 -32.28 17.31 -11.88
N HIS A 331 -31.09 17.51 -12.46
CA HIS A 331 -29.89 16.75 -12.10
C HIS A 331 -29.51 16.93 -10.62
N GLN A 332 -29.62 18.15 -10.07
CA GLN A 332 -29.35 18.38 -8.66
C GLN A 332 -30.37 17.68 -7.75
N ASP A 333 -31.66 17.80 -8.06
CA ASP A 333 -32.72 17.11 -7.33
C ASP A 333 -32.52 15.58 -7.36
N TRP A 334 -32.18 15.06 -8.53
CA TRP A 334 -31.88 13.65 -8.73
C TRP A 334 -30.70 13.19 -7.88
N LEU A 335 -29.61 13.96 -7.91
CA LEU A 335 -28.39 13.65 -7.17
C LEU A 335 -28.59 13.73 -5.65
N TYR A 336 -29.42 14.67 -5.19
CA TYR A 336 -29.81 14.80 -3.79
C TYR A 336 -30.59 13.56 -3.33
N ALA A 337 -31.59 13.16 -4.12
CA ALA A 337 -32.49 12.04 -3.83
C ALA A 337 -31.78 10.67 -3.84
N LEU A 338 -30.73 10.51 -4.64
CA LEU A 338 -30.03 9.24 -4.87
C LEU A 338 -29.46 8.64 -3.57
N GLY A 339 -29.92 7.43 -3.22
CA GLY A 339 -29.51 6.71 -2.02
C GLY A 339 -30.08 7.26 -0.71
N ARG A 340 -30.98 8.26 -0.78
CA ARG A 340 -31.73 8.81 0.39
C ARG A 340 -33.21 8.51 0.33
N THR A 341 -33.75 8.40 -0.87
CA THR A 341 -35.18 8.24 -1.08
C THR A 341 -35.53 6.75 -1.01
N PRO A 342 -36.53 6.34 -0.22
CA PRO A 342 -36.99 4.95 -0.23
C PRO A 342 -37.51 4.56 -1.63
N GLU A 343 -37.39 3.29 -2.00
CA GLU A 343 -37.69 2.79 -3.35
C GLU A 343 -39.10 3.17 -3.84
N GLY A 344 -40.12 3.11 -2.97
CA GLY A 344 -41.50 3.49 -3.30
C GLY A 344 -41.73 4.98 -3.58
N TYR A 345 -40.78 5.86 -3.23
CA TYR A 345 -40.84 7.31 -3.49
C TYR A 345 -39.86 7.75 -4.59
N TRP A 346 -39.16 6.81 -5.23
CA TRP A 346 -38.21 7.11 -6.30
C TRP A 346 -38.96 7.49 -7.58
N ARG A 347 -38.96 8.80 -7.90
CA ARG A 347 -39.69 9.38 -9.05
C ARG A 347 -38.94 9.33 -10.39
N TRP A 348 -37.74 8.78 -10.43
CA TRP A 348 -36.84 8.83 -11.58
C TRP A 348 -36.87 7.51 -12.37
N LYS A 349 -36.59 7.58 -13.67
CA LYS A 349 -36.78 6.50 -14.64
C LYS A 349 -35.95 5.27 -14.32
N ILE A 350 -34.67 5.46 -14.00
CA ILE A 350 -33.75 4.35 -13.71
C ILE A 350 -33.73 4.11 -12.20
N PRO A 351 -33.97 2.87 -11.72
CA PRO A 351 -33.91 2.55 -10.29
C PRO A 351 -32.56 2.94 -9.67
N GLN A 352 -32.59 3.48 -8.46
CA GLN A 352 -31.39 3.98 -7.78
C GLN A 352 -30.29 2.92 -7.61
N GLU A 353 -30.66 1.65 -7.40
CA GLU A 353 -29.70 0.53 -7.25
C GLU A 353 -28.81 0.38 -8.48
N LYS A 354 -29.29 0.73 -9.67
CA LYS A 354 -28.49 0.66 -10.90
C LYS A 354 -27.41 1.72 -10.96
N TRP A 355 -27.48 2.77 -10.13
CA TRP A 355 -26.47 3.83 -10.03
C TRP A 355 -25.49 3.64 -8.88
N LEU A 356 -25.81 2.75 -7.93
CA LEU A 356 -25.07 2.53 -6.69
C LEU A 356 -24.31 1.19 -6.75
N GLY A 357 -23.03 1.19 -6.39
CA GLY A 357 -22.22 -0.03 -6.37
C GLY A 357 -21.21 -0.07 -5.22
N PRO A 358 -20.48 -1.19 -5.06
CA PRO A 358 -19.52 -1.35 -3.98
C PRO A 358 -18.37 -0.33 -4.07
N ARG A 359 -17.78 -0.01 -2.91
CA ARG A 359 -16.64 0.91 -2.82
C ARG A 359 -15.39 0.33 -3.47
N ASN A 360 -14.60 1.18 -4.12
CA ASN A 360 -13.33 0.81 -4.77
C ASN A 360 -13.45 -0.25 -5.87
N THR A 361 -14.63 -0.42 -6.47
CA THR A 361 -14.80 -1.33 -7.62
C THR A 361 -14.00 -0.84 -8.82
N ALA A 362 -13.23 -1.73 -9.44
CA ALA A 362 -12.45 -1.41 -10.63
C ALA A 362 -13.36 -1.04 -11.80
N ARG A 363 -12.93 -0.10 -12.66
CA ARG A 363 -13.78 0.44 -13.74
C ARG A 363 -14.15 -0.61 -14.80
N TRP A 364 -13.28 -1.58 -15.04
CA TRP A 364 -13.54 -2.70 -15.96
C TRP A 364 -14.51 -3.75 -15.40
N SER A 365 -14.78 -3.74 -14.09
CA SER A 365 -15.68 -4.69 -13.47
C SER A 365 -17.13 -4.47 -13.93
N PRO A 366 -17.90 -5.55 -14.18
CA PRO A 366 -19.36 -5.46 -14.40
C PRO A 366 -20.12 -4.80 -13.25
N ASP A 367 -19.60 -4.90 -12.03
CA ASP A 367 -20.20 -4.34 -10.81
C ASP A 367 -19.87 -2.85 -10.61
N TRP A 368 -19.05 -2.27 -11.49
CA TRP A 368 -18.74 -0.85 -11.42
C TRP A 368 -20.00 -0.02 -11.58
N ARG A 369 -20.15 0.97 -10.70
CA ARG A 369 -21.19 1.99 -10.74
C ARG A 369 -20.62 3.37 -10.46
N PRO A 370 -21.24 4.44 -10.99
CA PRO A 370 -20.74 5.80 -10.84
C PRO A 370 -20.80 6.34 -9.40
N TYR A 371 -21.62 5.77 -8.53
CA TYR A 371 -21.76 6.17 -7.13
C TYR A 371 -21.56 4.99 -6.18
N GLU A 372 -20.89 5.24 -5.05
CA GLU A 372 -20.64 4.24 -4.00
C GLU A 372 -21.66 4.33 -2.85
N GLY A 373 -22.70 5.15 -3.01
CA GLY A 373 -23.67 5.53 -1.97
C GLY A 373 -24.15 6.97 -2.13
N ALA A 374 -25.02 7.40 -1.22
CA ALA A 374 -25.52 8.78 -1.17
C ALA A 374 -24.37 9.79 -0.94
N LEU A 375 -24.24 10.77 -1.83
CA LEU A 375 -23.21 11.81 -1.70
C LEU A 375 -23.53 12.78 -0.57
N SER A 376 -22.56 13.13 0.28
CA SER A 376 -22.73 14.20 1.27
C SER A 376 -23.05 15.55 0.61
N LEU A 377 -23.73 16.47 1.31
CA LEU A 377 -24.06 17.81 0.77
C LEU A 377 -22.82 18.56 0.26
N ARG A 378 -21.69 18.48 0.98
CA ARG A 378 -20.40 19.05 0.54
C ARG A 378 -19.91 18.43 -0.76
N SER A 379 -20.10 17.12 -0.94
CA SER A 379 -19.73 16.43 -2.20
C SER A 379 -20.66 16.80 -3.36
N GLN A 380 -21.95 16.97 -3.10
CA GLN A 380 -22.91 17.46 -4.09
C GLN A 380 -22.58 18.88 -4.53
N GLN A 381 -22.27 19.77 -3.58
CA GLN A 381 -21.82 21.12 -3.86
C GLN A 381 -20.51 21.14 -4.67
N GLN A 382 -19.57 20.26 -4.36
CA GLN A 382 -18.34 20.11 -5.14
C GLN A 382 -18.62 19.61 -6.56
N SER A 383 -19.57 18.68 -6.72
CA SER A 383 -20.02 18.21 -8.04
C SER A 383 -20.60 19.37 -8.85
N TYR A 384 -21.51 20.17 -8.27
CA TYR A 384 -22.05 21.38 -8.89
C TYR A 384 -20.95 22.34 -9.36
N VAL A 385 -19.97 22.67 -8.51
CA VAL A 385 -18.87 23.58 -8.86
C VAL A 385 -18.06 23.05 -10.04
N ILE A 386 -17.79 21.74 -10.08
CA ILE A 386 -17.03 21.11 -11.17
C ILE A 386 -17.85 21.15 -12.47
N LEU A 387 -19.13 20.76 -12.42
CA LEU A 387 -20.01 20.76 -13.60
C LEU A 387 -20.25 22.15 -14.16
N LYS A 388 -20.46 23.15 -13.28
CA LYS A 388 -20.54 24.55 -13.68
C LYS A 388 -19.27 24.98 -14.41
N SER A 389 -18.08 24.65 -13.87
CA SER A 389 -16.79 24.99 -14.52
C SER A 389 -16.55 24.27 -15.85
N LEU A 390 -17.08 23.04 -16.02
CA LEU A 390 -17.07 22.31 -17.29
C LEU A 390 -17.88 23.09 -18.34
N CYS A 391 -19.12 23.43 -18.02
CA CYS A 391 -20.02 24.13 -18.94
C CYS A 391 -19.54 25.56 -19.23
N GLU A 392 -19.02 26.29 -18.23
CA GLU A 392 -18.38 27.60 -18.42
C GLU A 392 -17.21 27.53 -19.42
N TRP A 393 -16.36 26.50 -19.31
CA TRP A 393 -15.26 26.32 -20.25
C TRP A 393 -15.77 25.99 -21.65
N LEU A 394 -16.74 25.08 -21.78
CA LEU A 394 -17.34 24.73 -23.07
C LEU A 394 -18.01 25.93 -23.75
N MET A 395 -18.70 26.77 -22.99
CA MET A 395 -19.26 28.04 -23.46
C MET A 395 -18.15 28.99 -23.93
N LYS A 396 -17.08 29.17 -23.14
CA LYS A 396 -15.92 30.00 -23.52
C LYS A 396 -15.20 29.50 -24.78
N MET A 397 -15.21 28.19 -25.01
CA MET A 397 -14.70 27.55 -26.22
C MET A 397 -15.70 27.56 -27.37
N ARG A 398 -16.89 28.17 -27.20
CA ARG A 398 -17.95 28.20 -28.22
C ARG A 398 -18.39 26.81 -28.67
N TYR A 399 -18.38 25.85 -27.74
CA TYR A 399 -18.97 24.53 -27.94
C TYR A 399 -20.45 24.56 -27.51
N LEU A 400 -20.71 25.05 -26.28
CA LEU A 400 -22.06 25.38 -25.82
C LEU A 400 -22.38 26.84 -26.12
N ASP A 401 -23.66 27.14 -26.34
CA ASP A 401 -24.16 28.50 -26.46
C ASP A 401 -24.28 29.18 -25.09
N SER A 402 -24.88 28.48 -24.12
CA SER A 402 -25.06 28.94 -22.74
C SER A 402 -24.66 27.88 -21.71
N ASN A 403 -24.40 28.31 -20.48
CA ASN A 403 -24.13 27.39 -19.38
C ASN A 403 -25.43 26.98 -18.67
N PRO A 404 -25.86 25.70 -18.72
CA PRO A 404 -27.10 25.27 -18.08
C PRO A 404 -27.07 25.38 -16.55
N PHE A 405 -25.89 25.51 -15.93
CA PHE A 405 -25.76 25.68 -14.47
C PHE A 405 -25.78 27.14 -13.99
N ASP A 406 -25.84 28.15 -14.88
CA ASP A 406 -25.83 29.56 -14.47
C ASP A 406 -27.13 30.00 -13.78
N GLY A 407 -28.27 29.40 -14.13
CA GLY A 407 -29.57 29.65 -13.50
C GLY A 407 -29.92 28.69 -12.35
N VAL A 408 -29.05 27.73 -12.04
CA VAL A 408 -29.32 26.74 -10.99
C VAL A 408 -28.66 27.18 -9.69
N ALA A 409 -29.46 27.25 -8.62
CA ALA A 409 -28.94 27.53 -7.29
C ALA A 409 -27.85 26.52 -6.93
N LYS A 410 -26.80 27.00 -6.28
CA LYS A 410 -25.80 26.13 -5.67
C LYS A 410 -26.51 25.32 -4.57
N PRO A 411 -26.32 24.00 -4.45
CA PRO A 411 -26.94 23.21 -3.39
C PRO A 411 -26.71 23.89 -2.05
N ASN A 412 -27.80 24.23 -1.37
CA ASN A 412 -27.74 24.80 -0.03
C ASN A 412 -27.17 23.75 0.90
N ILE A 413 -26.13 24.14 1.63
CA ILE A 413 -25.81 23.43 2.84
C ILE A 413 -26.78 24.04 3.85
N GLU A 414 -27.99 23.50 3.96
CA GLU A 414 -28.76 23.68 5.18
C GLU A 414 -27.91 23.08 6.28
N VAL A 415 -27.20 23.95 6.97
CA VAL A 415 -26.65 23.58 8.26
C VAL A 415 -27.67 24.12 9.23
N ALA A 416 -28.66 23.29 9.56
CA ALA A 416 -29.30 23.41 10.85
C ALA A 416 -28.15 23.32 11.89
N GLY A 417 -27.67 24.48 12.36
CA GLY A 417 -26.50 24.61 13.22
C GLY A 417 -25.13 24.85 12.54
N ALA A 418 -25.02 25.58 11.41
CA ALA A 418 -23.70 26.12 11.00
C ALA A 418 -23.34 27.26 11.90
N SER A 419 -22.92 26.92 13.11
CA SER A 419 -21.77 27.61 13.64
C SER A 419 -20.60 27.42 12.65
N PRO A 420 -19.75 28.43 12.41
CA PRO A 420 -18.46 28.30 11.73
C PRO A 420 -17.57 27.16 12.27
N ASP A 421 -17.95 26.53 13.38
CA ASP A 421 -17.23 25.49 14.12
C ASP A 421 -16.86 24.23 13.36
N ILE A 422 -17.53 23.82 12.28
CA ILE A 422 -17.21 22.51 11.67
C ILE A 422 -15.75 22.45 11.17
N GLU A 423 -15.13 23.57 10.76
CA GLU A 423 -13.71 23.56 10.38
C GLU A 423 -12.74 23.68 11.57
N LEU A 424 -13.21 24.15 12.75
CA LEU A 424 -12.47 24.18 14.02
C LEU A 424 -12.63 22.88 14.83
N THR A 425 -13.72 22.14 14.67
CA THR A 425 -13.92 20.81 15.27
C THR A 425 -12.88 19.79 14.78
N HIS A 426 -12.24 20.07 13.64
CA HIS A 426 -11.10 19.33 13.11
C HIS A 426 -9.73 19.82 13.62
N ALA A 427 -9.71 20.50 14.76
CA ALA A 427 -8.53 20.82 15.55
C ALA A 427 -8.56 20.06 16.90
N LEU A 428 -7.38 19.72 17.37
CA LEU A 428 -7.17 19.15 18.72
C LEU A 428 -7.07 20.32 19.71
N SER A 429 -7.63 20.16 20.91
CA SER A 429 -7.41 21.12 22.00
C SER A 429 -5.98 21.05 22.53
N ARG A 430 -5.57 22.03 23.34
CA ARG A 430 -4.26 22.02 24.03
C ARG A 430 -4.11 20.79 24.92
N GLY A 431 -5.11 20.48 25.74
CA GLY A 431 -5.12 19.29 26.60
C GLY A 431 -5.01 17.97 25.81
N GLN A 432 -5.75 17.84 24.71
CA GLN A 432 -5.63 16.67 23.82
C GLN A 432 -4.23 16.55 23.21
N TRP A 433 -3.65 17.67 22.80
CA TRP A 433 -2.29 17.71 22.25
C TRP A 433 -1.22 17.36 23.28
N ASP A 434 -1.38 17.82 24.52
CA ASP A 434 -0.48 17.52 25.62
C ASP A 434 -0.52 16.03 25.98
N PHE A 435 -1.72 15.43 26.05
CA PHE A 435 -1.87 13.99 26.21
C PHE A 435 -1.21 13.22 25.06
N ILE A 436 -1.39 13.66 23.82
CA ILE A 436 -0.73 13.05 22.64
C ILE A 436 0.80 13.10 22.80
N ASN A 437 1.36 14.20 23.27
CA ASN A 437 2.80 14.33 23.49
C ASN A 437 3.29 13.40 24.60
N GLU A 438 2.58 13.33 25.71
CA GLU A 438 2.90 12.42 26.80
C GLU A 438 2.87 10.96 26.35
N PHE A 439 1.80 10.55 25.65
CA PHE A 439 1.67 9.21 25.08
C PHE A 439 2.83 8.88 24.12
N LYS A 440 3.19 9.83 23.25
CA LYS A 440 4.33 9.74 22.31
C LYS A 440 5.67 9.61 23.04
N ASP A 441 5.85 10.30 24.15
CA ASP A 441 7.11 10.29 24.91
C ASP A 441 7.29 8.98 25.69
N ARG A 442 6.20 8.32 26.10
CA ARG A 442 6.21 6.98 26.73
C ARG A 442 6.48 5.81 25.77
N GLN A 443 6.47 6.03 24.45
CA GLN A 443 6.72 4.98 23.47
C GLN A 443 8.18 4.49 23.50
N PRO A 444 8.43 3.19 23.21
CA PRO A 444 9.79 2.63 23.21
C PRO A 444 10.68 3.32 22.16
N ASP A 445 11.95 3.49 22.51
CA ASP A 445 12.92 4.16 21.66
C ASP A 445 13.38 3.26 20.50
N GLU A 446 12.62 3.31 19.42
CA GLU A 446 12.85 2.55 18.20
C GLU A 446 12.82 3.46 16.97
N GLU A 447 13.38 3.00 15.84
CA GLU A 447 13.44 3.76 14.57
C GLU A 447 12.05 4.30 14.16
N ARG A 448 11.00 3.47 14.30
CA ARG A 448 9.62 3.86 14.00
C ARG A 448 9.11 4.99 14.90
N THR A 449 9.48 4.97 16.17
CA THR A 449 9.08 5.95 17.19
C THR A 449 9.82 7.26 16.99
N GLN A 450 11.12 7.21 16.73
CA GLN A 450 11.93 8.38 16.41
C GLN A 450 11.41 9.11 15.16
N ARG A 451 11.04 8.35 14.12
CA ARG A 451 10.38 8.92 12.94
C ARG A 451 9.06 9.60 13.30
N LEU A 452 8.22 8.94 14.10
CA LEU A 452 6.93 9.49 14.50
C LEU A 452 7.08 10.76 15.34
N ARG A 453 8.03 10.79 16.29
CA ARG A 453 8.35 11.97 17.11
C ARG A 453 8.71 13.16 16.24
N PHE A 454 9.61 12.94 15.27
CA PHE A 454 9.99 13.97 14.30
C PHE A 454 8.81 14.40 13.41
N ILE A 455 8.01 13.45 12.89
CA ILE A 455 6.82 13.75 12.06
C ILE A 455 5.84 14.66 12.82
N LEU A 456 5.49 14.30 14.07
CA LEU A 456 4.54 15.06 14.88
C LEU A 456 5.07 16.47 15.17
N ALA A 457 6.33 16.59 15.58
CA ALA A 457 6.97 17.86 15.85
C ALA A 457 7.00 18.76 14.60
N LEU A 458 7.42 18.22 13.46
CA LEU A 458 7.48 18.96 12.20
C LEU A 458 6.09 19.38 11.72
N ALA A 459 5.15 18.44 11.65
CA ALA A 459 3.80 18.69 11.15
C ALA A 459 3.06 19.73 11.99
N TYR A 460 3.13 19.61 13.33
CA TYR A 460 2.54 20.58 14.25
C TYR A 460 3.21 21.95 14.12
N ALA A 461 4.54 22.05 14.20
CA ALA A 461 5.20 23.36 14.21
C ALA A 461 5.05 24.13 12.89
N THR A 462 5.02 23.42 11.76
CA THR A 462 5.06 24.02 10.42
C THR A 462 3.70 24.13 9.75
N GLY A 463 2.71 23.34 10.18
CA GLY A 463 1.39 23.27 9.54
C GLY A 463 1.45 22.83 8.07
N LEU A 464 2.50 22.13 7.63
CA LEU A 464 2.66 21.67 6.25
C LEU A 464 1.57 20.67 5.87
N ARG A 465 1.18 20.67 4.59
CA ARG A 465 0.28 19.63 4.04
C ARG A 465 1.02 18.29 4.01
N ILE A 466 0.27 17.17 4.01
CA ILE A 466 0.85 15.83 3.93
C ILE A 466 1.78 15.64 2.72
N SER A 467 1.41 16.20 1.56
CA SER A 467 2.24 16.18 0.34
C SER A 467 3.51 17.00 0.49
N GLU A 468 3.46 18.12 1.22
CA GLU A 468 4.61 18.99 1.48
C GLU A 468 5.56 18.34 2.51
N LEU A 469 5.04 17.59 3.49
CA LEU A 469 5.83 16.85 4.47
C LEU A 469 6.66 15.74 3.82
N VAL A 470 6.04 14.90 2.98
CA VAL A 470 6.74 13.77 2.35
C VAL A 470 7.73 14.18 1.26
N ASP A 471 7.53 15.36 0.68
CA ASP A 471 8.43 15.95 -0.35
C ASP A 471 9.56 16.79 0.28
N ALA A 472 9.60 16.94 1.61
CA ALA A 472 10.64 17.69 2.28
C ALA A 472 12.00 16.96 2.22
N LYS A 473 13.05 17.69 1.82
CA LYS A 473 14.41 17.15 1.61
C LYS A 473 15.46 17.97 2.38
N ALA A 474 16.59 17.35 2.70
CA ALA A 474 17.71 17.97 3.41
C ALA A 474 18.23 19.23 2.69
N GLY A 475 18.42 19.16 1.36
CA GLY A 475 18.90 20.30 0.56
C GLY A 475 17.94 21.51 0.49
N ARG A 476 16.71 21.36 1.00
CA ARG A 476 15.73 22.46 1.09
C ARG A 476 15.69 23.12 2.48
N LEU A 477 16.38 22.53 3.46
CA LEU A 477 16.58 23.07 4.79
C LEU A 477 17.81 24.00 4.76
N TYR A 478 17.72 25.14 5.42
CA TYR A 478 18.86 26.05 5.55
C TYR A 478 18.78 26.86 6.84
N ALA A 479 19.93 27.27 7.34
CA ALA A 479 20.05 28.18 8.47
C ALA A 479 20.39 29.60 7.99
N LYS A 480 19.89 30.61 8.71
CA LYS A 480 20.32 32.01 8.60
C LYS A 480 20.52 32.59 9.99
N GLU A 481 21.31 33.64 10.09
CA GLU A 481 21.41 34.42 11.33
C GLU A 481 20.05 35.01 11.72
N ARG A 482 19.81 35.07 13.02
CA ARG A 482 18.67 35.79 13.59
C ARG A 482 18.91 37.29 13.47
N LYS A 483 17.84 38.06 13.25
CA LYS A 483 17.93 39.54 13.18
C LYS A 483 18.46 40.16 14.48
N SER A 484 18.31 39.48 15.61
CA SER A 484 18.79 39.91 16.93
C SER A 484 20.28 39.63 17.17
N GLY A 485 21.05 39.18 16.16
CA GLY A 485 22.50 39.00 16.22
C GLY A 485 22.98 37.70 16.88
N MET A 486 22.23 37.13 17.82
CA MET A 486 22.58 35.85 18.46
C MET A 486 21.75 34.67 17.95
N GLY A 487 22.45 33.64 17.46
CA GLY A 487 21.91 32.34 17.09
C GLY A 487 21.32 32.24 15.68
N LEU A 488 20.93 31.02 15.32
CA LEU A 488 20.41 30.69 13.99
C LEU A 488 18.88 30.59 13.98
N ARG A 489 18.30 30.84 12.80
CA ARG A 489 16.93 30.48 12.45
C ARG A 489 16.98 29.46 11.31
N TRP A 490 16.26 28.37 11.49
CA TRP A 490 16.14 27.32 10.50
C TRP A 490 14.89 27.55 9.65
N MET A 491 15.03 27.32 8.35
CA MET A 491 13.99 27.58 7.38
C MET A 491 13.94 26.42 6.39
N LEU A 492 12.74 25.99 6.02
CA LEU A 492 12.51 24.93 5.03
C LEU A 492 11.81 25.52 3.81
N LYS A 493 12.38 25.33 2.62
CA LYS A 493 11.72 25.62 1.35
C LYS A 493 10.73 24.50 1.02
N THR A 494 9.47 24.85 0.78
CA THR A 494 8.42 23.88 0.42
C THR A 494 7.68 24.31 -0.84
N LEU A 495 7.24 23.33 -1.61
CA LEU A 495 6.51 23.51 -2.86
C LEU A 495 5.02 23.33 -2.60
N GLY A 496 4.29 24.44 -2.55
CA GLY A 496 2.88 24.47 -2.21
C GLY A 496 1.95 24.20 -3.40
N LYS A 497 0.63 24.27 -3.13
CA LYS A 497 -0.42 24.16 -4.15
C LYS A 497 -0.16 25.12 -5.31
N GLY A 498 -0.20 24.61 -6.54
CA GLY A 498 0.07 25.39 -7.75
C GLY A 498 1.56 25.55 -8.09
N GLN A 499 2.44 24.70 -7.54
CA GLN A 499 3.89 24.74 -7.81
C GLN A 499 4.55 26.04 -7.35
N LYS A 500 4.01 26.67 -6.31
CA LYS A 500 4.54 27.91 -5.73
C LYS A 500 5.46 27.61 -4.56
N TRP A 501 6.70 28.09 -4.64
CA TRP A 501 7.65 27.99 -3.54
C TRP A 501 7.26 28.91 -2.38
N ARG A 502 7.36 28.38 -1.16
CA ARG A 502 7.26 29.17 0.08
C ARG A 502 8.32 28.71 1.07
N VAL A 503 8.59 29.55 2.06
CA VAL A 503 9.55 29.25 3.12
C VAL A 503 8.83 29.20 4.45
N VAL A 504 9.05 28.13 5.21
CA VAL A 504 8.44 27.90 6.51
C VAL A 504 9.54 27.84 7.58
N PRO A 505 9.42 28.58 8.70
CA PRO A 505 10.37 28.49 9.79
C PRO A 505 10.29 27.11 10.47
N VAL A 506 11.45 26.56 10.83
CA VAL A 506 11.57 25.30 11.57
C VAL A 506 12.15 25.62 12.96
N PRO A 507 11.33 25.62 14.02
CA PRO A 507 11.80 25.98 15.36
C PRO A 507 12.89 25.03 15.89
N SER A 508 13.75 25.52 16.80
CA SER A 508 14.83 24.74 17.41
C SER A 508 14.36 23.42 18.07
N PRO A 509 13.20 23.33 18.76
CA PRO A 509 12.68 22.05 19.24
C PRO A 509 12.50 21.00 18.14
N VAL A 510 12.00 21.40 16.97
CA VAL A 510 11.84 20.49 15.82
C VAL A 510 13.18 20.05 15.27
N MET A 511 14.16 20.96 15.23
CA MET A 511 15.52 20.63 14.80
C MET A 511 16.21 19.63 15.74
N ARG A 512 15.94 19.69 17.05
CA ARG A 512 16.45 18.69 18.00
C ARG A 512 15.83 17.31 17.77
N GLU A 513 14.53 17.24 17.53
CA GLU A 513 13.87 15.98 17.17
C GLU A 513 14.36 15.44 15.82
N MET A 514 14.64 16.32 14.86
CA MET A 514 15.27 15.96 13.59
C MET A 514 16.65 15.34 13.81
N ALA A 515 17.48 15.94 14.68
CA ALA A 515 18.82 15.43 14.96
C ALA A 515 18.78 14.02 15.58
N LYS A 516 17.88 13.77 16.54
CA LYS A 516 17.66 12.42 17.11
C LYS A 516 17.22 11.43 16.04
N TYR A 517 16.27 11.83 15.20
CA TYR A 517 15.78 10.99 14.11
C TYR A 517 16.86 10.68 13.05
N PHE A 518 17.71 11.65 12.72
CA PHE A 518 18.81 11.47 11.77
C PHE A 518 19.89 10.54 12.35
N ALA A 519 20.23 10.70 13.63
CA ALA A 519 21.13 9.79 14.33
C ALA A 519 20.59 8.34 14.33
N ALA A 520 19.29 8.14 14.56
CA ALA A 520 18.66 6.81 14.49
C ALA A 520 18.70 6.19 13.07
N ARG A 521 18.95 7.00 12.04
CA ARG A 521 19.15 6.56 10.64
C ARG A 521 20.64 6.42 10.26
N GLY A 522 21.56 6.67 11.18
CA GLY A 522 23.00 6.73 10.89
C GLY A 522 23.41 7.92 10.01
N LEU A 523 22.63 9.00 10.01
CA LEU A 523 22.92 10.21 9.22
C LEU A 523 23.62 11.29 10.07
N PRO A 524 24.41 12.19 9.43
CA PRO A 524 25.04 13.32 10.12
C PRO A 524 24.01 14.20 10.84
N ASN A 525 24.44 14.83 11.94
CA ASN A 525 23.60 15.74 12.70
C ASN A 525 23.33 17.02 11.88
N PRO A 526 22.07 17.30 11.50
CA PRO A 526 21.73 18.46 10.65
C PRO A 526 21.98 19.81 11.34
N LEU A 527 22.14 19.85 12.67
CA LEU A 527 22.44 21.09 13.39
C LEU A 527 23.88 21.57 13.18
N THR A 528 24.82 20.67 12.89
CA THR A 528 26.26 20.98 12.77
C THR A 528 26.84 20.60 11.41
N HIS A 529 26.28 19.57 10.76
CA HIS A 529 26.83 18.95 9.54
C HIS A 529 25.80 18.90 8.41
N LEU A 530 24.93 19.91 8.26
CA LEU A 530 23.90 19.91 7.21
C LEU A 530 24.48 19.74 5.80
N ASN A 531 25.66 20.32 5.54
CA ASN A 531 26.31 20.26 4.23
C ASN A 531 26.90 18.87 3.88
N GLU A 532 27.04 17.98 4.86
CA GLU A 532 27.52 16.61 4.68
C GLU A 532 26.37 15.63 4.34
N ILE A 533 25.12 16.10 4.44
CA ILE A 533 23.93 15.31 4.14
C ILE A 533 23.59 15.49 2.67
N ASP A 534 23.44 14.39 1.94
CA ASP A 534 23.02 14.41 0.54
C ASP A 534 21.73 15.25 0.38
N ALA A 535 21.74 16.17 -0.59
CA ALA A 535 20.69 17.16 -0.78
C ALA A 535 19.32 16.52 -1.09
N GLU A 536 19.32 15.34 -1.71
CA GLU A 536 18.13 14.59 -2.09
C GLU A 536 17.58 13.72 -0.95
N THR A 537 18.32 13.59 0.15
CA THR A 537 17.90 12.86 1.35
C THR A 537 16.54 13.35 1.83
N PRO A 538 15.51 12.48 1.89
CA PRO A 538 14.21 12.86 2.40
C PRO A 538 14.28 13.10 3.91
N LEU A 539 13.64 14.18 4.35
CA LEU A 539 13.49 14.48 5.77
C LEU A 539 12.64 13.42 6.47
N ILE A 540 11.70 12.77 5.78
CA ILE A 540 10.88 11.67 6.31
C ILE A 540 11.02 10.45 5.39
N ALA A 541 11.77 9.44 5.85
CA ALA A 541 12.05 8.23 5.07
C ALA A 541 11.16 7.03 5.43
N SER A 542 11.04 6.06 4.52
CA SER A 542 10.53 4.71 4.82
C SER A 542 11.46 3.96 5.78
N LEU A 543 10.91 3.02 6.58
CA LEU A 543 11.73 2.14 7.42
C LEU A 543 12.38 1.07 6.56
N GLY A 544 13.51 0.49 7.00
CA GLY A 544 14.12 -0.68 6.36
C GLY A 544 15.19 -0.35 5.30
N GLY A 545 15.99 0.71 5.50
CA GLY A 545 17.28 0.86 4.83
C GLY A 545 17.30 1.42 3.40
N GLY A 546 16.17 1.51 2.70
CA GLY A 546 16.14 1.97 1.31
C GLY A 546 16.29 3.48 1.07
N GLY A 547 16.33 4.31 2.13
CA GLY A 547 16.50 5.77 2.02
C GLY A 547 15.37 6.54 1.29
N HIS A 548 14.34 5.85 0.79
CA HIS A 548 13.27 6.46 0.00
C HIS A 548 12.30 7.29 0.87
N ALA A 549 11.68 8.29 0.24
CA ALA A 549 10.67 9.12 0.89
C ALA A 549 9.44 8.29 1.28
N LEU A 550 8.87 8.58 2.45
CA LEU A 550 7.63 7.95 2.90
C LEU A 550 6.46 8.39 1.99
N SER A 551 5.67 7.47 1.45
CA SER A 551 4.50 7.86 0.64
C SER A 551 3.44 8.58 1.49
N SER A 552 2.67 9.51 0.89
CA SER A 552 1.58 10.21 1.59
C SER A 552 0.55 9.25 2.18
N SER A 553 0.22 8.17 1.47
CA SER A 553 -0.71 7.15 1.96
C SER A 553 -0.17 6.41 3.18
N MET A 554 1.14 6.13 3.22
CA MET A 554 1.77 5.48 4.37
C MET A 554 1.83 6.43 5.58
N LEU A 555 2.22 7.69 5.37
CA LEU A 555 2.22 8.72 6.41
C LEU A 555 0.83 8.91 7.02
N TYR A 556 -0.21 8.99 6.17
CA TYR A 556 -1.60 9.07 6.61
C TYR A 556 -1.99 7.88 7.49
N LYS A 557 -1.70 6.65 7.05
CA LYS A 557 -1.99 5.43 7.81
C LYS A 557 -1.23 5.36 9.13
N THR A 558 0.05 5.77 9.14
CA THR A 558 0.88 5.80 10.35
C THR A 558 0.28 6.74 11.39
N LEU A 559 -0.12 7.95 10.99
CA LEU A 559 -0.75 8.91 11.91
C LEU A 559 -2.16 8.49 12.33
N LYS A 560 -2.98 7.94 11.43
CA LYS A 560 -4.31 7.41 11.79
C LYS A 560 -4.22 6.29 12.83
N ARG A 561 -3.27 5.37 12.66
CA ARG A 561 -3.03 4.30 13.65
C ARG A 561 -2.57 4.89 14.98
N PHE A 562 -1.58 5.79 14.95
CA PHE A 562 -1.09 6.44 16.17
C PHE A 562 -2.21 7.16 16.95
N PHE A 563 -3.06 7.93 16.29
CA PHE A 563 -4.20 8.58 16.96
C PHE A 563 -5.24 7.58 17.48
N ALA A 564 -5.44 6.44 16.81
CA ALA A 564 -6.30 5.38 17.33
C ALA A 564 -5.70 4.72 18.59
N ASP A 565 -4.37 4.57 18.64
CA ASP A 565 -3.66 4.06 19.82
C ASP A 565 -3.79 5.04 21.00
N VAL A 566 -3.58 6.35 20.75
CA VAL A 566 -3.82 7.41 21.75
C VAL A 566 -5.27 7.40 22.25
N ALA A 567 -6.24 7.33 21.35
CA ALA A 567 -7.65 7.28 21.72
C ALA A 567 -7.98 6.05 22.56
N THR A 568 -7.33 4.91 22.30
CA THR A 568 -7.49 3.71 23.11
C THR A 568 -6.95 3.94 24.53
N GLU A 569 -5.83 4.64 24.67
CA GLU A 569 -5.28 4.99 25.98
C GLU A 569 -6.15 6.00 26.73
N MET A 570 -6.68 7.03 26.05
CA MET A 570 -7.62 7.99 26.62
C MET A 570 -8.88 7.30 27.17
N ARG A 571 -9.43 6.30 26.47
CA ARG A 571 -10.59 5.53 26.96
C ARG A 571 -10.31 4.77 28.25
N LYS A 572 -9.07 4.27 28.44
CA LYS A 572 -8.70 3.59 29.69
C LYS A 572 -8.66 4.55 30.89
N GLN A 573 -8.46 5.84 30.62
CA GLN A 573 -8.47 6.91 31.61
C GLN A 573 -9.82 7.64 31.63
N GLU A 574 -10.88 7.02 31.09
CA GLU A 574 -12.27 7.52 31.10
C GLU A 574 -12.50 8.84 30.34
N HIS A 575 -11.55 9.26 29.51
CA HIS A 575 -11.69 10.42 28.62
C HIS A 575 -12.41 10.04 27.31
N PHE A 576 -13.67 9.60 27.39
CA PHE A 576 -14.40 9.00 26.26
C PHE A 576 -14.65 9.96 25.09
N GLU A 577 -15.06 11.19 25.38
CA GLU A 577 -15.34 12.22 24.35
C GLU A 577 -14.05 12.64 23.62
N ASP A 578 -12.98 12.92 24.37
CA ASP A 578 -11.66 13.22 23.80
C ASP A 578 -11.14 12.05 22.96
N ALA A 579 -11.29 10.82 23.45
CA ALA A 579 -10.91 9.64 22.70
C ALA A 579 -11.68 9.50 21.38
N HIS A 580 -12.99 9.81 21.38
CA HIS A 580 -13.79 9.79 20.17
C HIS A 580 -13.27 10.82 19.16
N LYS A 581 -13.01 12.05 19.60
CA LYS A 581 -12.47 13.12 18.76
C LYS A 581 -11.07 12.80 18.24
N VAL A 582 -10.14 12.37 19.09
CA VAL A 582 -8.77 12.00 18.70
C VAL A 582 -8.76 10.83 17.71
N ALA A 583 -9.63 9.84 17.85
CA ALA A 583 -9.70 8.71 16.90
C ALA A 583 -10.00 9.16 15.45
N GLN A 584 -10.71 10.27 15.28
CA GLN A 584 -11.00 10.85 13.97
C GLN A 584 -9.81 11.62 13.37
N ALA A 585 -8.87 12.08 14.20
CA ALA A 585 -7.76 12.93 13.81
C ALA A 585 -6.93 12.35 12.65
N SER A 586 -6.37 13.24 11.84
CA SER A 586 -5.55 12.91 10.67
C SER A 586 -4.40 13.90 10.50
N THR A 587 -3.57 13.72 9.47
CA THR A 587 -2.52 14.70 9.12
C THR A 587 -3.04 16.11 8.94
N HIS A 588 -4.26 16.27 8.39
CA HIS A 588 -4.82 17.60 8.19
C HIS A 588 -5.21 18.26 9.52
N TRP A 589 -5.62 17.47 10.52
CA TRP A 589 -5.95 17.98 11.85
C TRP A 589 -4.75 18.65 12.51
N LEU A 590 -3.54 18.08 12.38
CA LEU A 590 -2.32 18.71 12.91
C LEU A 590 -2.10 20.13 12.38
N ARG A 591 -2.48 20.38 11.12
CA ARG A 591 -2.44 21.71 10.51
C ARG A 591 -3.52 22.63 11.08
N HIS A 592 -4.74 22.13 11.28
CA HIS A 592 -5.82 22.90 11.91
C HIS A 592 -5.51 23.21 13.37
N THR A 593 -5.01 22.24 14.14
CA THR A 593 -4.48 22.42 15.50
C THR A 593 -3.43 23.51 15.53
N ARG A 594 -2.44 23.49 14.63
CA ARG A 594 -1.44 24.56 14.56
C ARG A 594 -2.07 25.92 14.23
N GLY A 595 -3.03 25.94 13.32
CA GLY A 595 -3.80 27.12 12.94
C GLY A 595 -4.48 27.76 14.15
N SER A 596 -5.35 26.98 14.80
CA SER A 596 -6.11 27.37 15.99
C SER A 596 -5.18 27.80 17.14
N HIS A 597 -4.25 26.94 17.58
CA HIS A 597 -3.35 27.28 18.70
C HIS A 597 -2.45 28.50 18.46
N SER A 598 -2.23 28.88 17.19
CA SER A 598 -1.43 30.05 16.85
C SER A 598 -2.26 31.30 16.67
N ALA A 599 -3.57 31.20 16.41
CA ALA A 599 -4.42 32.36 16.20
C ALA A 599 -4.51 33.22 17.47
N GLU A 600 -4.51 32.59 18.65
CA GLU A 600 -4.45 33.25 19.97
C GLU A 600 -3.13 34.03 20.19
N ALA A 601 -2.02 33.57 19.60
CA ALA A 601 -0.66 34.05 19.93
C ALA A 601 0.05 34.78 18.80
N MET A 602 -0.53 34.86 17.60
CA MET A 602 0.13 35.36 16.40
C MET A 602 -0.82 36.19 15.53
N PRO A 603 -0.37 37.36 15.02
CA PRO A 603 -1.15 38.14 14.07
C PRO A 603 -1.57 37.33 12.83
N LEU A 604 -2.81 37.54 12.37
CA LEU A 604 -3.43 36.76 11.28
C LEU A 604 -2.59 36.70 10.00
N HIS A 605 -1.92 37.79 9.62
CA HIS A 605 -1.08 37.84 8.42
C HIS A 605 0.16 36.94 8.53
N MET A 606 0.72 36.76 9.73
CA MET A 606 1.84 35.85 9.97
C MET A 606 1.36 34.40 9.93
N LEU A 607 0.17 34.13 10.50
CA LEU A 607 -0.46 32.81 10.47
C LEU A 607 -0.80 32.39 9.02
N GLN A 608 -1.37 33.31 8.23
CA GLN A 608 -1.64 33.11 6.81
C GLN A 608 -0.37 32.72 6.05
N ARG A 609 0.75 33.40 6.32
CA ARG A 609 2.05 33.13 5.68
C ARG A 609 2.62 31.77 6.13
N LEU A 610 2.49 31.44 7.41
CA LEU A 610 2.91 30.15 7.98
C LEU A 610 2.14 28.98 7.33
N LEU A 611 0.82 29.12 7.22
CA LEU A 611 -0.05 28.09 6.63
C LEU A 611 -0.03 28.11 5.09
N GLY A 612 0.37 29.21 4.45
CA GLY A 612 0.41 29.34 2.99
C GLY A 612 -0.99 29.40 2.39
N HIS A 613 -1.88 30.16 3.03
CA HIS A 613 -3.23 30.42 2.53
C HIS A 613 -3.20 31.53 1.47
N ALA A 614 -3.86 31.28 0.33
CA ALA A 614 -3.94 32.25 -0.77
C ALA A 614 -4.87 33.44 -0.43
N SER A 615 -5.84 33.24 0.47
CA SER A 615 -6.77 34.27 0.93
C SER A 615 -6.69 34.40 2.45
N LEU A 616 -6.90 35.62 2.95
CA LEU A 616 -7.05 35.91 4.38
C LEU A 616 -8.32 35.25 4.95
N SER A 617 -9.39 35.14 4.14
CA SER A 617 -10.66 34.51 4.57
C SER A 617 -10.49 33.07 5.06
N THR A 618 -9.56 32.31 4.46
CA THR A 618 -9.23 30.94 4.90
C THR A 618 -8.46 30.88 6.22
N THR A 619 -7.93 32.02 6.68
CA THR A 619 -7.20 32.12 7.95
C THR A 619 -8.11 32.65 9.06
N THR A 620 -9.09 33.51 8.72
CA THR A 620 -10.11 34.03 9.65
C THR A 620 -10.94 32.93 10.30
N ILE A 621 -11.02 31.74 9.69
CA ILE A 621 -11.67 30.58 10.34
C ILE A 621 -11.03 30.21 11.69
N TYR A 622 -9.78 30.61 11.94
CA TYR A 622 -9.07 30.31 13.20
C TYR A 622 -9.24 31.39 14.28
N THR A 623 -9.88 32.52 13.98
CA THR A 623 -10.03 33.64 14.91
C THR A 623 -11.39 33.70 15.60
N ASN A 624 -12.30 32.77 15.31
CA ASN A 624 -13.58 32.67 16.00
C ASN A 624 -13.39 31.93 17.34
N ALA A 625 -12.54 32.48 18.21
CA ALA A 625 -12.26 31.97 19.56
C ALA A 625 -13.15 32.63 20.63
N ASP A 626 -14.14 33.43 20.22
CA ASP A 626 -14.97 34.24 21.13
C ASP A 626 -15.87 33.39 22.05
N GLU A 627 -16.15 32.11 21.74
CA GLU A 627 -17.05 31.27 22.55
C GLU A 627 -16.37 30.60 23.76
N ASP A 628 -15.16 30.06 23.61
CA ASP A 628 -14.40 29.46 24.73
C ASP A 628 -13.94 30.55 25.73
N ASP A 629 -13.49 31.71 25.21
CA ASP A 629 -13.12 32.86 26.03
C ASP A 629 -14.32 33.40 26.81
N LEU A 630 -15.51 33.39 26.21
CA LEU A 630 -16.77 33.74 26.88
C LEU A 630 -17.14 32.71 27.96
N TYR A 631 -17.02 31.41 27.68
CA TYR A 631 -17.29 30.36 28.65
C TYR A 631 -16.37 30.44 29.87
N GLU A 632 -15.06 30.56 29.66
CA GLU A 632 -14.07 30.71 30.76
C GLU A 632 -14.27 32.02 31.54
N ALA A 633 -14.64 33.10 30.86
CA ALA A 633 -15.00 34.35 31.53
C ALA A 633 -16.25 34.19 32.41
N MET A 634 -17.27 33.49 31.92
CA MET A 634 -18.50 33.20 32.68
C MET A 634 -18.25 32.26 33.86
N GLU A 635 -17.48 31.19 33.68
CA GLU A 635 -17.06 30.27 34.77
C GLU A 635 -16.34 31.05 35.87
N LYS A 636 -15.39 31.92 35.48
CA LYS A 636 -14.62 32.74 36.42
C LYS A 636 -15.47 33.80 37.12
N GLU A 637 -16.46 34.38 36.44
CA GLU A 637 -17.42 35.32 37.03
C GLU A 637 -18.34 34.62 38.05
N LEU A 638 -18.77 33.39 37.77
CA LEU A 638 -19.69 32.63 38.63
C LEU A 638 -18.98 31.89 39.78
N ALA A 639 -17.68 31.65 39.67
CA ALA A 639 -16.86 31.02 40.71
C ALA A 639 -16.24 32.01 41.71
N GLY A 640 -16.29 33.32 41.42
CA GLY A 640 -15.86 34.40 42.32
C GLY A 640 -17.02 35.01 43.09
#